data_AF-A0A4S4DLV3-F1
#
_entry.id   AF-A0A4S4DLV3-F1
#
_cell.length_a   1.000
_cell.length_b   1.000
_cell.length_c   1.000
_cell.angle_alpha   90.00
_cell.angle_beta   90.00
_cell.angle_gamma   90.00
#
_symmetry.space_group_name_H-M   'P 1'
#
loop_
_entity.id
_entity.type
_entity.pdbx_description
1 polymer ?
#
loop_
_entity_poly.entity_id
_entity_poly.type
_entity_poly.pdbx_seq_one_letter_code
_entity_poly.pdbx_strand_id
1 'polypeptide(L)'
;MSIPVSLQLNNSGGSSCRTIMSRSTPSMGSGSRTTTRRTVEFGRTYVVKPKGKHQATIVWLHGLGDNGSSWSQLLETLPLPNIKWICPTAPTRPVAVLGGFPCTAWFDVGELSEDSPDDFEGLDVSVAHIANLLSPEPSDRGFSMGAATALYSATCFAQGKYANGNPYPINLRVIVGLSGWLPGSRILRNKIESSHEATRRAASLPILLCHGTCDDVVPHKFGEKSTHFMGLAGFRYLTFKSYDGLGHYTVPKEMNEVCHWLNGRFQNLLGAPYRGGNTLLINNTLLISPVGNRISVTDLIKSQTLTLPFQSSSNISRIAASPDGVFLLAVDDNSRCLFINLRRRLVLHRISFKKPVAALNFSPDGSFIAIAAGKLLQIWRSPGFRKEFFPFELVRTFADCDDKITALDWSPDSNYVIAGSKDLTARLFCLKKLNGFNKPFLFLGHRDIIVGAFFGVDKQTNNVSRAYTISRDGAIFSWSYSGTDDKFDKLGGDDSEPPSPGTPEQKLNLNDASDTRKRKNFGDVDGNLVEGCGYLLHTGKWELLKKDFFMQAPAKLTACDYHKGLDLVVVGFSNGLFGLYQMPDFICIQLLSISKVKITTVVFNDLGNWLTLGCAKLGQLLVWEWKSESYILKQQGHYYDVNCIAYSPDSQFLATGADDNKIKVWTVSSGFCFVTFSEHTSAVTALHFMASNHVLLSASLDGTVRAWDLFRYRNFRTFTTPSSKQFVSLASDPSGEVICAGTFDSYEIYVWSLKTARLLDVLSGHEGPVHGLMFSPTNAILASSSWDKTVRLWDVFEGKGAVETFPHTHDVLTVAYRPDGKQLACSTLDGQIHFWDTIDGVLMYTIEGRRDIAGGRLMTDRRSAANSSAGKYFTTLCYSADGSYILAGGSSKYICMYDIADQVLLRRFQITLNLSLDGVLDFLNSKKMTDAGPLDLIDYYNSDAEDGVSKQTRRNLGYDLPGSMPNRGRPVIRTKCLRIAPTGRSWAAATTEGVLVYSIDESFSFDPTDLDIDVTPEAVDVALNEDQPSRALTLSLRLNEDTLIKKCIVAVSPVDIPVVASSVPSKYLQRLIEAFADLLDSCPHLEFMLQWSQELCKAHGQYIKQNSRKLLPSLKSLQKAITRLHQDLAETCSSNEYLLQYLCSTGTMK
;
A
#
# COMPACT_ATOMS: atom_id res chain seq x y z
N MET A 1 33.49 -65.77 -14.69
CA MET A 1 33.01 -66.55 -15.85
C MET A 1 31.72 -65.90 -16.36
N SER A 2 31.44 -65.97 -17.67
CA SER A 2 30.17 -65.56 -18.35
C SER A 2 29.74 -64.06 -18.26
N ILE A 3 29.04 -63.56 -19.30
CA ILE A 3 28.92 -62.11 -19.65
C ILE A 3 27.48 -61.78 -20.26
N PRO A 4 27.14 -60.64 -20.95
CA PRO A 4 26.20 -59.54 -20.54
C PRO A 4 24.99 -59.23 -21.49
N VAL A 5 24.38 -58.00 -21.49
CA VAL A 5 24.07 -57.09 -22.68
C VAL A 5 23.19 -55.78 -22.43
N SER A 6 23.49 -54.63 -23.12
CA SER A 6 22.66 -53.36 -23.42
C SER A 6 22.48 -52.19 -22.35
N LEU A 7 22.04 -50.91 -22.56
CA LEU A 7 21.79 -49.92 -23.69
C LEU A 7 21.76 -48.37 -23.26
N GLN A 8 21.20 -47.38 -24.03
CA GLN A 8 21.42 -45.87 -23.93
C GLN A 8 20.31 -44.88 -24.52
N LEU A 9 20.38 -43.51 -24.33
CA LEU A 9 20.08 -42.34 -25.29
C LEU A 9 20.13 -40.84 -24.74
N ASN A 10 19.83 -39.74 -25.52
CA ASN A 10 20.32 -38.30 -25.30
C ASN A 10 19.46 -37.09 -25.98
N ASN A 11 19.91 -35.79 -26.18
CA ASN A 11 19.41 -34.53 -26.96
C ASN A 11 18.70 -33.29 -26.22
N SER A 12 18.55 -31.96 -26.61
CA SER A 12 18.95 -31.01 -27.75
C SER A 12 18.82 -29.37 -27.51
N GLY A 13 19.06 -28.32 -28.44
CA GLY A 13 19.73 -26.91 -28.28
C GLY A 13 19.48 -25.37 -28.84
N GLY A 14 19.78 -24.86 -30.11
CA GLY A 14 20.33 -23.47 -30.63
C GLY A 14 19.69 -21.97 -30.58
N SER A 15 19.95 -20.90 -31.47
CA SER A 15 19.21 -19.51 -31.65
C SER A 15 19.70 -18.31 -32.59
N SER A 16 18.86 -17.22 -32.88
CA SER A 16 18.92 -16.38 -34.14
C SER A 16 18.38 -14.90 -34.39
N CYS A 17 18.59 -14.36 -35.63
CA CYS A 17 18.99 -13.02 -36.23
C CYS A 17 18.37 -11.59 -35.98
N ARG A 18 19.18 -10.52 -36.11
CA ARG A 18 18.74 -9.09 -36.28
C ARG A 18 18.55 -8.73 -37.76
N THR A 19 17.95 -7.57 -38.04
CA THR A 19 18.07 -6.72 -39.24
C THR A 19 17.01 -6.90 -40.35
N ILE A 20 16.37 -5.78 -40.73
CA ILE A 20 15.84 -5.50 -42.08
C ILE A 20 16.46 -4.14 -42.47
N MET A 21 17.60 -4.10 -43.16
CA MET A 21 17.73 -4.20 -44.63
C MET A 21 17.00 -3.10 -45.41
N SER A 22 17.46 -1.86 -45.29
CA SER A 22 17.58 -0.98 -46.46
C SER A 22 18.90 -1.29 -47.18
N ARG A 23 18.88 -1.44 -48.50
CA ARG A 23 20.08 -1.63 -49.34
C ARG A 23 20.47 -0.31 -50.00
N SER A 24 21.63 0.23 -49.65
CA SER A 24 22.47 0.96 -50.59
C SER A 24 23.57 0.01 -51.08
N THR A 25 23.44 -0.46 -52.33
CA THR A 25 24.49 -1.20 -53.04
C THR A 25 25.35 -0.23 -53.84
N PRO A 26 26.61 -0.60 -54.12
CA PRO A 26 26.94 -0.88 -55.52
C PRO A 26 26.98 -2.36 -55.89
N SER A 27 26.91 -2.58 -57.20
CA SER A 27 27.15 -3.81 -57.98
C SER A 27 28.42 -4.60 -57.58
N MET A 28 28.60 -5.89 -57.92
CA MET A 28 28.10 -6.65 -59.09
C MET A 28 27.75 -8.11 -58.74
N GLY A 29 27.00 -8.82 -59.60
CA GLY A 29 26.84 -10.28 -59.53
C GLY A 29 25.50 -10.82 -60.05
N SER A 30 25.51 -11.43 -61.25
CA SER A 30 24.32 -12.00 -61.92
C SER A 30 23.79 -13.28 -61.26
N GLY A 31 22.50 -13.61 -61.46
CA GLY A 31 21.94 -14.92 -61.10
C GLY A 31 20.43 -14.94 -60.85
N SER A 32 19.59 -14.92 -61.90
CA SER A 32 18.13 -14.94 -61.73
C SER A 32 17.57 -16.35 -61.56
N ARG A 33 16.83 -16.59 -60.46
CA ARG A 33 15.58 -17.33 -60.55
C ARG A 33 14.58 -16.85 -59.49
N THR A 34 13.36 -16.58 -59.94
CA THR A 34 12.29 -15.99 -59.12
C THR A 34 11.62 -17.04 -58.24
N THR A 35 12.27 -17.43 -57.14
CA THR A 35 11.52 -17.89 -55.97
C THR A 35 10.68 -16.73 -55.48
N THR A 36 9.41 -16.71 -55.88
CA THR A 36 8.35 -15.94 -55.24
C THR A 36 8.48 -16.14 -53.74
N ARG A 37 8.84 -15.07 -53.00
CA ARG A 37 8.94 -15.12 -51.54
C ARG A 37 7.65 -15.74 -51.01
N ARG A 38 7.75 -16.89 -50.32
CA ARG A 38 6.62 -17.44 -49.56
C ARG A 38 6.33 -16.46 -48.43
N THR A 39 5.46 -15.50 -48.72
CA THR A 39 4.91 -14.56 -47.74
C THR A 39 3.99 -15.35 -46.83
N VAL A 40 4.55 -15.90 -45.76
CA VAL A 40 3.79 -16.58 -44.71
C VAL A 40 2.84 -15.55 -44.11
N GLU A 41 1.55 -15.67 -44.41
CA GLU A 41 0.54 -14.72 -43.94
C GLU A 41 0.13 -15.06 -42.50
N PHE A 42 0.77 -14.38 -41.56
CA PHE A 42 0.41 -14.46 -40.15
C PHE A 42 -0.91 -13.73 -39.88
N GLY A 43 -1.87 -14.44 -39.28
CA GLY A 43 -3.12 -13.89 -38.78
C GLY A 43 -2.96 -13.15 -37.45
N ARG A 44 -4.07 -12.95 -36.73
CA ARG A 44 -4.10 -12.02 -35.58
C ARG A 44 -3.48 -12.64 -34.32
N THR A 45 -2.25 -12.25 -34.05
CA THR A 45 -1.44 -12.56 -32.85
C THR A 45 -1.67 -11.58 -31.70
N TYR A 46 -1.65 -12.06 -30.46
CA TYR A 46 -1.76 -11.24 -29.24
C TYR A 46 -0.48 -11.32 -28.38
N VAL A 47 0.39 -10.30 -28.43
CA VAL A 47 1.53 -10.18 -27.50
C VAL A 47 1.22 -9.24 -26.35
N VAL A 48 1.36 -9.75 -25.12
CA VAL A 48 1.24 -8.98 -23.88
C VAL A 48 2.55 -8.21 -23.64
N LYS A 49 2.73 -7.09 -24.38
CA LYS A 49 3.86 -6.18 -24.16
C LYS A 49 3.92 -5.75 -22.68
N PRO A 50 5.11 -5.64 -22.07
CA PRO A 50 5.23 -5.07 -20.74
C PRO A 50 4.80 -3.61 -20.80
N LYS A 51 3.95 -3.17 -19.88
CA LYS A 51 3.49 -1.77 -19.80
C LYS A 51 4.57 -0.90 -19.09
N GLY A 52 5.82 -0.98 -19.55
CA GLY A 52 6.98 -0.31 -18.95
C GLY A 52 8.32 -0.71 -19.59
N LYS A 53 9.43 -0.10 -19.15
CA LYS A 53 10.78 -0.51 -19.57
C LYS A 53 10.99 -1.98 -19.18
N HIS A 54 11.37 -2.77 -20.17
CA HIS A 54 11.62 -4.20 -20.07
C HIS A 54 12.51 -4.57 -18.86
N GLN A 55 11.93 -5.20 -17.83
CA GLN A 55 12.69 -5.65 -16.65
C GLN A 55 13.06 -7.14 -16.72
N ALA A 56 12.29 -7.98 -17.42
CA ALA A 56 12.62 -9.39 -17.71
C ALA A 56 11.84 -9.97 -18.92
N THR A 57 12.42 -10.96 -19.61
CA THR A 57 11.93 -11.54 -20.89
C THR A 57 11.29 -12.91 -20.74
N ILE A 58 10.25 -13.00 -19.92
CA ILE A 58 9.57 -14.27 -19.68
C ILE A 58 8.72 -14.67 -20.90
N VAL A 59 9.37 -15.34 -21.85
CA VAL A 59 8.70 -16.12 -22.90
C VAL A 59 7.98 -17.27 -22.20
N TRP A 60 6.66 -17.41 -22.43
CA TRP A 60 5.74 -18.28 -21.66
C TRP A 60 4.70 -18.89 -22.60
N LEU A 61 4.63 -20.22 -22.70
CA LEU A 61 4.15 -20.85 -23.94
C LEU A 61 3.25 -22.06 -23.71
N HIS A 62 1.92 -21.84 -23.74
CA HIS A 62 0.99 -22.86 -24.22
C HIS A 62 -0.19 -22.25 -25.00
N GLY A 63 -0.85 -23.08 -25.82
CA GLY A 63 -1.90 -22.67 -26.75
C GLY A 63 -3.30 -22.48 -26.13
N LEU A 64 -4.19 -21.87 -26.91
CA LEU A 64 -5.60 -21.65 -26.53
C LEU A 64 -6.51 -22.64 -27.24
N GLY A 65 -7.39 -23.31 -26.47
CA GLY A 65 -8.62 -23.89 -27.02
C GLY A 65 -9.59 -22.78 -27.46
N ASP A 66 -10.61 -23.15 -28.26
CA ASP A 66 -11.40 -22.26 -29.14
C ASP A 66 -11.85 -20.92 -28.55
N ASN A 67 -12.18 -20.88 -27.26
CA ASN A 67 -12.47 -19.65 -26.54
C ASN A 67 -11.18 -18.98 -26.02
N GLY A 68 -10.44 -18.34 -26.92
CA GLY A 68 -9.14 -17.71 -26.69
C GLY A 68 -9.10 -16.47 -25.76
N SER A 69 -10.04 -16.36 -24.82
CA SER A 69 -10.29 -15.18 -23.98
C SER A 69 -10.18 -15.42 -22.47
N SER A 70 -10.15 -16.69 -22.01
CA SER A 70 -10.18 -17.04 -20.59
C SER A 70 -8.83 -16.90 -19.88
N TRP A 71 -7.74 -17.30 -20.53
CA TRP A 71 -6.42 -17.40 -19.87
C TRP A 71 -5.57 -16.13 -19.87
N SER A 72 -5.82 -15.18 -20.77
CA SER A 72 -5.20 -13.84 -20.70
C SER A 72 -5.62 -13.11 -19.41
N GLN A 73 -6.86 -13.33 -18.94
CA GLN A 73 -7.34 -12.79 -17.68
C GLN A 73 -6.56 -13.37 -16.49
N LEU A 74 -6.18 -14.65 -16.54
CA LEU A 74 -5.50 -15.32 -15.42
C LEU A 74 -4.04 -14.87 -15.29
N LEU A 75 -3.32 -14.70 -16.42
CA LEU A 75 -2.02 -14.02 -16.43
C LEU A 75 -2.12 -12.55 -15.96
N GLU A 76 -3.16 -11.80 -16.36
CA GLU A 76 -3.38 -10.44 -15.85
C GLU A 76 -3.83 -10.38 -14.37
N THR A 77 -4.23 -11.49 -13.75
CA THR A 77 -4.52 -11.53 -12.29
C THR A 77 -3.28 -11.67 -11.41
N LEU A 78 -2.09 -11.94 -11.96
CA LEU A 78 -0.88 -12.06 -11.17
C LEU A 78 -0.33 -10.71 -10.67
N PRO A 79 0.11 -10.59 -9.40
CA PRO A 79 0.77 -9.39 -8.87
C PRO A 79 2.24 -9.21 -9.36
N LEU A 80 2.47 -9.29 -10.68
CA LEU A 80 3.80 -9.20 -11.31
C LEU A 80 3.88 -8.16 -12.45
N PRO A 81 4.35 -6.93 -12.18
CA PRO A 81 4.58 -5.91 -13.22
C PRO A 81 5.92 -6.09 -13.97
N ASN A 82 6.03 -5.44 -15.14
CA ASN A 82 7.26 -5.17 -15.93
C ASN A 82 7.96 -6.35 -16.63
N ILE A 83 7.35 -7.53 -16.64
CA ILE A 83 7.78 -8.69 -17.42
C ILE A 83 7.18 -8.65 -18.84
N LYS A 84 7.95 -8.96 -19.90
CA LYS A 84 7.41 -9.20 -21.26
C LYS A 84 7.00 -10.66 -21.39
N TRP A 85 5.71 -10.92 -21.23
CA TRP A 85 5.09 -12.21 -21.52
C TRP A 85 4.89 -12.36 -23.04
N ILE A 86 5.42 -13.43 -23.62
CA ILE A 86 5.24 -13.74 -25.04
C ILE A 86 4.45 -15.05 -25.15
N CYS A 87 3.13 -14.91 -25.24
CA CYS A 87 2.17 -16.00 -25.45
C CYS A 87 1.66 -15.94 -26.91
N PRO A 88 1.54 -17.06 -27.66
CA PRO A 88 1.34 -17.03 -29.11
C PRO A 88 -0.06 -17.46 -29.56
N THR A 89 -0.63 -16.78 -30.56
CA THR A 89 -1.81 -17.29 -31.30
C THR A 89 -1.55 -17.41 -32.79
N ALA A 90 -2.15 -18.43 -33.37
CA ALA A 90 -1.88 -18.93 -34.72
C ALA A 90 -2.65 -18.16 -35.84
N PRO A 91 -2.34 -18.39 -37.14
CA PRO A 91 -2.88 -17.58 -38.24
C PRO A 91 -4.32 -17.91 -38.68
N THR A 92 -5.18 -16.89 -38.86
CA THR A 92 -6.65 -17.00 -38.99
C THR A 92 -7.22 -16.59 -40.36
N ARG A 93 -7.53 -17.53 -41.28
CA ARG A 93 -8.64 -17.44 -42.27
C ARG A 93 -8.76 -18.68 -43.18
N PRO A 94 -9.96 -19.01 -43.67
CA PRO A 94 -11.16 -19.42 -42.93
C PRO A 94 -11.41 -20.94 -43.06
N VAL A 95 -12.05 -21.57 -42.06
CA VAL A 95 -12.58 -22.93 -42.25
C VAL A 95 -13.73 -22.84 -43.24
N ALA A 96 -13.62 -23.62 -44.32
CA ALA A 96 -14.56 -23.65 -45.44
C ALA A 96 -14.93 -25.10 -45.84
N VAL A 97 -14.84 -26.03 -44.89
CA VAL A 97 -15.37 -27.40 -44.93
C VAL A 97 -15.80 -27.71 -43.48
N LEU A 98 -17.03 -27.48 -43.04
CA LEU A 98 -18.27 -28.15 -43.49
C LEU A 98 -19.50 -27.24 -43.59
N GLY A 99 -19.39 -25.96 -43.21
CA GLY A 99 -20.54 -25.10 -42.90
C GLY A 99 -20.43 -24.56 -41.48
N GLY A 100 -19.39 -23.77 -41.23
CA GLY A 100 -19.00 -23.24 -39.92
C GLY A 100 -17.58 -22.67 -40.00
N PHE A 101 -17.32 -21.53 -39.35
CA PHE A 101 -16.05 -20.79 -39.38
C PHE A 101 -15.35 -20.90 -38.00
N PRO A 102 -14.03 -20.59 -37.79
CA PRO A 102 -12.88 -20.36 -38.70
C PRO A 102 -11.60 -21.17 -38.30
N CYS A 103 -10.39 -20.85 -38.82
CA CYS A 103 -9.10 -21.57 -38.58
C CYS A 103 -8.28 -21.09 -37.37
N THR A 104 -7.23 -21.84 -36.95
CA THR A 104 -5.81 -21.38 -36.92
C THR A 104 -4.79 -22.54 -37.05
N ALA A 105 -3.49 -22.28 -37.33
CA ALA A 105 -2.45 -23.31 -37.60
C ALA A 105 -1.27 -23.42 -36.59
N TRP A 106 -0.90 -24.63 -36.18
CA TRP A 106 0.35 -24.94 -35.45
C TRP A 106 1.43 -25.47 -36.41
N PHE A 107 2.66 -25.71 -35.92
CA PHE A 107 3.62 -26.58 -36.61
C PHE A 107 3.07 -28.02 -36.65
N ASP A 108 3.39 -28.76 -37.72
CA ASP A 108 2.81 -30.08 -37.98
C ASP A 108 3.46 -31.16 -37.08
N VAL A 109 2.80 -31.49 -35.97
CA VAL A 109 3.31 -32.43 -34.95
C VAL A 109 3.02 -33.90 -35.35
N GLY A 110 3.27 -34.23 -36.63
CA GLY A 110 2.97 -35.55 -37.18
C GLY A 110 3.84 -36.66 -36.57
N GLU A 111 5.16 -36.49 -36.61
CA GLU A 111 6.13 -37.47 -36.08
C GLU A 111 7.36 -36.75 -35.48
N LEU A 112 7.57 -36.86 -34.16
CA LEU A 112 8.75 -36.32 -33.46
C LEU A 112 9.90 -37.35 -33.47
N SER A 113 10.93 -37.12 -34.30
CA SER A 113 12.09 -38.01 -34.44
C SER A 113 13.42 -37.33 -34.06
N GLU A 114 14.23 -37.97 -33.21
CA GLU A 114 15.58 -37.49 -32.83
C GLU A 114 16.57 -37.43 -34.00
N ASP A 115 16.32 -38.18 -35.09
CA ASP A 115 17.18 -38.24 -36.29
C ASP A 115 16.64 -37.39 -37.46
N SER A 116 15.58 -36.61 -37.24
CA SER A 116 15.16 -35.59 -38.21
C SER A 116 16.24 -34.49 -38.31
N PRO A 117 16.53 -33.95 -39.51
CA PRO A 117 17.57 -32.94 -39.66
C PRO A 117 17.19 -31.67 -38.91
N ASP A 118 17.99 -31.28 -37.91
CA ASP A 118 17.83 -30.03 -37.14
C ASP A 118 17.70 -28.84 -38.12
N ASP A 119 16.49 -28.30 -38.30
CA ASP A 119 16.24 -27.11 -39.13
C ASP A 119 16.69 -25.83 -38.40
N PHE A 120 18.01 -25.74 -38.21
CA PHE A 120 18.68 -24.59 -37.66
C PHE A 120 18.43 -23.33 -38.49
N GLU A 121 18.06 -23.41 -39.78
CA GLU A 121 17.80 -22.24 -40.62
C GLU A 121 16.36 -21.71 -40.49
N GLY A 122 15.35 -22.59 -40.43
CA GLY A 122 13.98 -22.22 -40.08
C GLY A 122 13.88 -21.70 -38.65
N LEU A 123 14.62 -22.29 -37.71
CA LEU A 123 14.84 -21.72 -36.40
C LEU A 123 15.72 -20.45 -36.46
N ASP A 124 16.68 -20.36 -37.38
CA ASP A 124 17.48 -19.14 -37.61
C ASP A 124 16.73 -17.97 -38.27
N VAL A 125 15.54 -18.24 -38.81
CA VAL A 125 14.56 -17.24 -39.26
C VAL A 125 13.51 -16.96 -38.18
N SER A 126 13.14 -17.96 -37.37
CA SER A 126 12.08 -17.83 -36.35
C SER A 126 12.49 -16.92 -35.18
N VAL A 127 13.60 -17.22 -34.50
CA VAL A 127 14.08 -16.30 -33.44
C VAL A 127 14.62 -15.00 -34.05
N ALA A 128 14.99 -14.97 -35.33
CA ALA A 128 15.31 -13.73 -36.03
C ALA A 128 14.11 -12.80 -36.19
N HIS A 129 12.96 -13.37 -36.53
CA HIS A 129 11.72 -12.61 -36.61
C HIS A 129 11.32 -12.11 -35.21
N ILE A 130 11.42 -12.96 -34.18
CA ILE A 130 11.21 -12.58 -32.77
C ILE A 130 12.18 -11.46 -32.34
N ALA A 131 13.46 -11.52 -32.73
CA ALA A 131 14.47 -10.51 -32.42
C ALA A 131 14.24 -9.18 -33.17
N ASN A 132 13.74 -9.24 -34.40
CA ASN A 132 13.28 -8.07 -35.15
C ASN A 132 11.90 -7.54 -34.69
N LEU A 133 11.19 -8.26 -33.82
CA LEU A 133 9.99 -7.80 -33.09
C LEU A 133 10.29 -7.44 -31.62
N LEU A 134 11.55 -7.59 -31.18
CA LEU A 134 12.05 -7.24 -29.85
C LEU A 134 12.98 -6.02 -29.86
N SER A 135 13.73 -5.79 -30.94
CA SER A 135 14.80 -4.76 -30.98
C SER A 135 14.41 -3.41 -31.60
N PRO A 136 13.44 -3.32 -32.53
CA PRO A 136 12.77 -2.07 -32.88
C PRO A 136 11.26 -2.17 -32.60
N GLU A 137 10.65 -1.14 -31.98
CA GLU A 137 9.19 -1.05 -31.93
C GLU A 137 8.66 -0.34 -33.18
N PRO A 138 8.03 -1.11 -34.08
CA PRO A 138 6.71 -0.71 -34.57
C PRO A 138 5.55 -1.40 -33.83
N SER A 139 4.35 -1.13 -34.33
CA SER A 139 3.07 -1.60 -33.84
C SER A 139 2.82 -3.10 -34.06
N ASP A 140 1.99 -3.66 -33.18
CA ASP A 140 0.98 -4.68 -33.51
C ASP A 140 1.42 -6.02 -34.11
N ARG A 141 2.66 -6.46 -33.88
CA ARG A 141 3.11 -7.81 -34.24
C ARG A 141 3.77 -8.55 -33.09
N GLY A 142 3.27 -9.77 -32.87
CA GLY A 142 3.77 -10.82 -31.97
C GLY A 142 3.82 -12.13 -32.74
N PHE A 143 4.31 -13.24 -32.15
CA PHE A 143 4.74 -14.37 -32.99
C PHE A 143 4.37 -15.78 -32.51
N SER A 144 4.24 -16.70 -33.47
CA SER A 144 3.57 -18.02 -33.42
C SER A 144 4.13 -19.13 -32.50
N MET A 145 5.39 -19.04 -32.05
CA MET A 145 6.20 -20.24 -31.80
C MET A 145 6.09 -20.87 -30.40
N GLY A 146 6.28 -22.20 -30.35
CA GLY A 146 6.33 -23.00 -29.12
C GLY A 146 7.69 -23.07 -28.42
N ALA A 147 7.70 -23.84 -27.32
CA ALA A 147 8.67 -23.75 -26.22
C ALA A 147 10.14 -23.95 -26.57
N ALA A 148 10.42 -24.74 -27.61
CA ALA A 148 11.74 -24.82 -28.22
C ALA A 148 12.35 -23.43 -28.42
N THR A 149 11.71 -22.56 -29.21
CA THR A 149 12.25 -21.24 -29.58
C THR A 149 12.54 -20.31 -28.39
N ALA A 150 11.93 -20.55 -27.23
CA ALA A 150 12.18 -19.78 -26.00
C ALA A 150 13.53 -20.15 -25.35
N LEU A 151 13.73 -21.44 -25.04
CA LEU A 151 15.01 -21.92 -24.52
C LEU A 151 16.12 -21.76 -25.54
N TYR A 152 15.78 -21.96 -26.82
CA TYR A 152 16.62 -21.65 -27.96
C TYR A 152 17.19 -20.23 -27.73
N SER A 153 16.35 -19.20 -27.63
CA SER A 153 16.77 -17.78 -27.46
C SER A 153 17.77 -17.50 -26.33
N ALA A 154 17.82 -18.31 -25.27
CA ALA A 154 18.79 -18.18 -24.19
C ALA A 154 20.24 -18.38 -24.67
N THR A 155 20.46 -19.35 -25.57
CA THR A 155 21.79 -19.86 -25.93
C THR A 155 22.62 -18.85 -26.70
N CYS A 156 22.03 -18.15 -27.68
CA CYS A 156 22.72 -17.14 -28.47
C CYS A 156 22.70 -15.75 -27.84
N PHE A 157 21.82 -15.48 -26.86
CA PHE A 157 22.03 -14.35 -25.95
C PHE A 157 23.32 -14.54 -25.14
N ALA A 158 23.50 -15.72 -24.53
CA ALA A 158 24.74 -16.03 -23.80
C ALA A 158 25.97 -15.91 -24.72
N GLN A 159 25.97 -16.55 -25.89
CA GLN A 159 27.06 -16.46 -26.87
C GLN A 159 27.22 -15.05 -27.50
N GLY A 160 26.23 -14.16 -27.36
CA GLY A 160 26.20 -12.83 -27.97
C GLY A 160 26.05 -12.84 -29.50
N LYS A 161 25.85 -13.99 -30.12
CA LYS A 161 25.77 -14.19 -31.57
C LYS A 161 25.00 -15.45 -31.93
N TYR A 162 24.45 -15.44 -33.13
CA TYR A 162 23.57 -16.46 -33.72
C TYR A 162 24.35 -17.61 -34.36
N ALA A 163 23.66 -18.69 -34.75
CA ALA A 163 24.29 -19.83 -35.42
C ALA A 163 24.98 -19.43 -36.73
N ASN A 164 24.35 -18.54 -37.51
CA ASN A 164 24.93 -17.93 -38.72
C ASN A 164 26.02 -16.85 -38.47
N GLY A 165 26.46 -16.65 -37.22
CA GLY A 165 27.56 -15.76 -36.85
C GLY A 165 27.21 -14.27 -36.63
N ASN A 166 26.02 -13.82 -37.02
CA ASN A 166 25.57 -12.43 -36.78
C ASN A 166 25.37 -12.15 -35.27
N PRO A 167 25.44 -10.89 -34.79
CA PRO A 167 25.39 -10.56 -33.35
C PRO A 167 23.97 -10.53 -32.75
N TYR A 168 23.78 -11.15 -31.57
CA TYR A 168 22.54 -11.21 -30.79
C TYR A 168 22.32 -9.86 -30.06
N PRO A 169 21.31 -9.04 -30.43
CA PRO A 169 21.19 -7.64 -30.03
C PRO A 169 20.31 -7.43 -28.79
N ILE A 170 19.76 -8.48 -28.21
CA ILE A 170 18.74 -8.43 -27.16
C ILE A 170 19.32 -8.98 -25.87
N ASN A 171 19.04 -8.29 -24.76
CA ASN A 171 19.49 -8.66 -23.44
C ASN A 171 18.33 -9.30 -22.66
N LEU A 172 18.46 -10.58 -22.32
CA LEU A 172 17.45 -11.35 -21.57
C LEU A 172 17.74 -11.26 -20.06
N ARG A 173 16.71 -11.32 -19.20
CA ARG A 173 16.92 -11.29 -17.73
C ARG A 173 16.22 -12.35 -16.89
N VAL A 174 15.13 -12.94 -17.38
CA VAL A 174 14.46 -14.14 -16.82
C VAL A 174 13.74 -14.78 -18.00
N ILE A 175 13.65 -16.12 -18.06
CA ILE A 175 12.86 -16.92 -19.02
C ILE A 175 11.96 -17.88 -18.22
N VAL A 176 10.75 -18.23 -18.68
CA VAL A 176 9.89 -19.25 -18.04
C VAL A 176 9.20 -20.14 -19.10
N GLY A 177 9.91 -21.15 -19.60
CA GLY A 177 9.34 -22.06 -20.59
C GLY A 177 8.32 -23.03 -19.98
N LEU A 178 7.35 -23.48 -20.77
CA LEU A 178 6.44 -24.59 -20.43
C LEU A 178 6.65 -25.70 -21.48
N SER A 179 6.54 -26.98 -21.13
CA SER A 179 6.68 -28.15 -22.03
C SER A 179 7.87 -28.07 -23.02
N GLY A 180 9.01 -27.59 -22.52
CA GLY A 180 10.16 -27.19 -23.33
C GLY A 180 11.12 -28.30 -23.75
N TRP A 181 10.87 -28.94 -24.89
CA TRP A 181 11.91 -29.60 -25.70
C TRP A 181 12.64 -28.60 -26.61
N LEU A 182 13.86 -28.92 -27.06
CA LEU A 182 14.81 -28.00 -27.68
C LEU A 182 15.68 -28.72 -28.76
N PRO A 183 15.92 -28.22 -30.00
CA PRO A 183 16.72 -28.89 -31.08
C PRO A 183 18.23 -28.48 -31.20
N GLY A 184 19.19 -29.44 -31.30
CA GLY A 184 20.67 -29.25 -31.37
C GLY A 184 21.66 -29.06 -30.16
N SER A 185 21.53 -29.67 -28.95
CA SER A 185 22.35 -29.33 -27.73
C SER A 185 23.43 -30.30 -27.27
N ARG A 186 23.51 -31.52 -27.83
CA ARG A 186 24.73 -32.34 -27.69
C ARG A 186 26.00 -31.55 -28.06
N ILE A 187 25.81 -30.50 -28.87
CA ILE A 187 26.80 -29.59 -29.44
C ILE A 187 26.81 -28.20 -28.72
N LEU A 188 25.88 -27.92 -27.80
CA LEU A 188 25.72 -26.59 -27.16
C LEU A 188 26.91 -26.23 -26.26
N ARG A 189 27.35 -27.17 -25.41
CA ARG A 189 28.41 -26.97 -24.42
C ARG A 189 29.71 -26.43 -25.06
N ASN A 190 30.19 -27.13 -26.09
CA ASN A 190 31.41 -26.79 -26.81
C ASN A 190 31.34 -25.40 -27.48
N LYS A 191 30.14 -24.89 -27.80
CA LYS A 191 29.97 -23.53 -28.33
C LYS A 191 30.08 -22.46 -27.24
N ILE A 192 29.59 -22.70 -26.01
CA ILE A 192 29.65 -21.72 -24.91
C ILE A 192 31.03 -21.69 -24.24
N GLU A 193 31.66 -22.85 -24.01
CA GLU A 193 33.00 -22.95 -23.40
C GLU A 193 34.09 -22.25 -24.24
N SER A 194 33.83 -21.95 -25.51
CA SER A 194 34.71 -21.19 -26.41
C SER A 194 34.88 -19.70 -26.04
N SER A 195 34.11 -19.16 -25.08
CA SER A 195 34.24 -17.76 -24.64
C SER A 195 33.90 -17.55 -23.16
N HIS A 196 34.83 -16.95 -22.40
CA HIS A 196 34.63 -16.59 -21.00
C HIS A 196 33.52 -15.55 -20.79
N GLU A 197 33.34 -14.59 -21.71
CA GLU A 197 32.19 -13.67 -21.64
C GLU A 197 30.86 -14.41 -21.78
N ALA A 198 30.79 -15.38 -22.70
CA ALA A 198 29.57 -16.13 -22.94
C ALA A 198 29.18 -17.00 -21.73
N THR A 199 30.17 -17.64 -21.13
CA THR A 199 30.03 -18.39 -19.87
C THR A 199 29.52 -17.48 -18.74
N ARG A 200 30.05 -16.24 -18.62
CA ARG A 200 29.60 -15.28 -17.61
C ARG A 200 28.16 -14.81 -17.84
N ARG A 201 27.74 -14.60 -19.09
CA ARG A 201 26.35 -14.23 -19.43
C ARG A 201 25.38 -15.38 -19.18
N ALA A 202 25.71 -16.61 -19.57
CA ALA A 202 24.93 -17.81 -19.26
C ALA A 202 24.74 -17.99 -17.74
N ALA A 203 25.80 -17.82 -16.96
CA ALA A 203 25.76 -17.93 -15.50
C ALA A 203 24.87 -16.85 -14.83
N SER A 204 24.64 -15.71 -15.48
CA SER A 204 23.84 -14.58 -14.94
C SER A 204 22.35 -14.60 -15.30
N LEU A 205 21.89 -15.55 -16.12
CA LEU A 205 20.52 -15.59 -16.64
C LEU A 205 19.65 -16.62 -15.92
N PRO A 206 18.63 -16.20 -15.13
CA PRO A 206 17.62 -17.11 -14.60
C PRO A 206 16.65 -17.63 -15.67
N ILE A 207 16.33 -18.92 -15.55
CA ILE A 207 15.45 -19.68 -16.44
C ILE A 207 14.60 -20.59 -15.55
N LEU A 208 13.29 -20.45 -15.57
CA LEU A 208 12.37 -21.46 -15.04
C LEU A 208 11.84 -22.29 -16.22
N LEU A 209 11.53 -23.56 -15.96
CA LEU A 209 10.92 -24.49 -16.89
C LEU A 209 9.87 -25.32 -16.17
N CYS A 210 8.67 -25.38 -16.73
CA CYS A 210 7.54 -26.12 -16.20
C CYS A 210 7.16 -27.25 -17.17
N HIS A 211 6.77 -28.43 -16.68
CA HIS A 211 6.40 -29.57 -17.54
C HIS A 211 5.23 -30.38 -17.00
N GLY A 212 4.39 -30.91 -17.89
CA GLY A 212 3.37 -31.89 -17.54
C GLY A 212 3.95 -33.29 -17.39
N THR A 213 3.49 -34.01 -16.34
CA THR A 213 3.75 -35.44 -16.13
C THR A 213 2.96 -36.31 -17.12
N CYS A 214 1.82 -35.81 -17.60
CA CYS A 214 0.89 -36.47 -18.54
C CYS A 214 0.64 -35.60 -19.77
N ASP A 215 1.69 -35.04 -20.37
CA ASP A 215 1.60 -34.16 -21.55
C ASP A 215 1.62 -34.98 -22.86
N ASP A 216 0.53 -34.94 -23.61
CA ASP A 216 0.35 -35.65 -24.88
C ASP A 216 1.06 -34.97 -26.07
N VAL A 217 1.50 -33.70 -25.95
CA VAL A 217 2.09 -32.93 -27.06
C VAL A 217 3.60 -33.09 -27.12
N VAL A 218 4.27 -33.11 -25.95
CA VAL A 218 5.72 -33.33 -25.82
C VAL A 218 5.99 -34.22 -24.61
N PRO A 219 6.55 -35.44 -24.78
CA PRO A 219 6.81 -36.32 -23.64
C PRO A 219 7.83 -35.73 -22.63
N HIS A 220 7.50 -35.74 -21.34
CA HIS A 220 8.30 -35.18 -20.21
C HIS A 220 9.82 -35.43 -20.29
N LYS A 221 10.22 -36.63 -20.73
CA LYS A 221 11.62 -37.05 -20.89
C LYS A 221 12.44 -36.14 -21.81
N PHE A 222 11.81 -35.44 -22.75
CA PHE A 222 12.49 -34.49 -23.63
C PHE A 222 12.75 -33.13 -22.97
N GLY A 223 11.91 -32.71 -22.01
CA GLY A 223 12.17 -31.55 -21.14
C GLY A 223 13.35 -31.81 -20.20
N GLU A 224 13.36 -32.96 -19.52
CA GLU A 224 14.43 -33.37 -18.59
C GLU A 224 15.80 -33.45 -19.25
N LYS A 225 15.89 -34.04 -20.46
CA LYS A 225 17.14 -34.05 -21.23
C LYS A 225 17.59 -32.62 -21.59
N SER A 226 16.66 -31.75 -21.99
CA SER A 226 16.96 -30.37 -22.40
C SER A 226 17.54 -29.53 -21.26
N THR A 227 17.02 -29.66 -20.03
CA THR A 227 17.57 -28.95 -18.86
C THR A 227 18.96 -29.44 -18.49
N HIS A 228 19.19 -30.75 -18.52
CA HIS A 228 20.49 -31.35 -18.20
C HIS A 228 21.61 -30.82 -19.10
N PHE A 229 21.39 -30.75 -20.42
CA PHE A 229 22.40 -30.23 -21.35
C PHE A 229 22.59 -28.70 -21.29
N MET A 230 21.56 -27.93 -20.90
CA MET A 230 21.73 -26.49 -20.65
C MET A 230 22.52 -26.21 -19.36
N GLY A 231 22.33 -27.00 -18.30
CA GLY A 231 23.13 -26.92 -17.08
C GLY A 231 24.61 -27.23 -17.35
N LEU A 232 24.89 -28.32 -18.07
CA LEU A 232 26.25 -28.69 -18.51
C LEU A 232 26.90 -27.65 -19.44
N ALA A 233 26.13 -26.76 -20.06
CA ALA A 233 26.62 -25.67 -20.91
C ALA A 233 26.80 -24.33 -20.17
N GLY A 234 26.56 -24.27 -18.85
CA GLY A 234 26.93 -23.13 -18.00
C GLY A 234 25.79 -22.20 -17.56
N PHE A 235 24.52 -22.52 -17.86
CA PHE A 235 23.38 -21.76 -17.32
C PHE A 235 23.12 -22.14 -15.85
N ARG A 236 23.44 -21.24 -14.92
CA ARG A 236 23.47 -21.57 -13.47
C ARG A 236 22.15 -21.34 -12.72
N TYR A 237 21.34 -20.37 -13.13
CA TYR A 237 20.06 -20.07 -12.48
C TYR A 237 18.87 -20.77 -13.17
N LEU A 238 19.06 -22.04 -13.57
CA LEU A 238 18.01 -22.83 -14.23
C LEU A 238 17.22 -23.67 -13.20
N THR A 239 15.89 -23.54 -13.21
CA THR A 239 14.97 -24.31 -12.36
C THR A 239 13.99 -25.09 -13.23
N PHE A 240 13.74 -26.37 -12.90
CA PHE A 240 12.76 -27.23 -13.56
C PHE A 240 11.68 -27.65 -12.55
N LYS A 241 10.41 -27.66 -12.96
CA LYS A 241 9.27 -28.07 -12.14
C LYS A 241 8.28 -28.90 -12.94
N SER A 242 7.87 -30.04 -12.41
CA SER A 242 6.78 -30.85 -12.93
C SER A 242 5.45 -30.46 -12.25
N TYR A 243 4.35 -30.49 -13.00
CA TYR A 243 3.00 -30.25 -12.47
C TYR A 243 2.01 -31.28 -13.06
N ASP A 244 1.22 -31.91 -12.19
CA ASP A 244 0.16 -32.83 -12.60
C ASP A 244 -1.01 -32.07 -13.24
N GLY A 245 -1.49 -32.58 -14.38
CA GLY A 245 -2.53 -31.92 -15.19
C GLY A 245 -2.04 -30.71 -15.99
N LEU A 246 -0.74 -30.41 -16.02
CA LEU A 246 -0.17 -29.53 -17.05
C LEU A 246 -0.16 -30.28 -18.39
N GLY A 247 -0.50 -29.58 -19.47
CA GLY A 247 -0.63 -30.11 -20.82
C GLY A 247 -1.10 -28.98 -21.71
N HIS A 248 -2.27 -29.10 -22.34
CA HIS A 248 -2.86 -28.00 -23.11
C HIS A 248 -3.10 -26.69 -22.32
N TYR A 249 -3.07 -26.72 -20.98
CA TYR A 249 -3.38 -25.59 -20.10
C TYR A 249 -2.34 -25.40 -18.98
N THR A 250 -2.22 -24.16 -18.51
CA THR A 250 -1.43 -23.75 -17.33
C THR A 250 -2.21 -23.96 -16.02
N VAL A 251 -1.52 -23.97 -14.86
CA VAL A 251 -2.15 -24.30 -13.56
C VAL A 251 -2.05 -23.12 -12.58
N PRO A 252 -3.13 -22.73 -11.86
CA PRO A 252 -3.08 -21.58 -10.93
C PRO A 252 -2.08 -21.70 -9.76
N LYS A 253 -1.59 -22.91 -9.43
CA LYS A 253 -0.59 -23.16 -8.38
C LYS A 253 0.77 -22.58 -8.75
N GLU A 254 1.30 -23.00 -9.90
CA GLU A 254 2.49 -22.46 -10.60
C GLU A 254 2.48 -20.92 -10.64
N MET A 255 1.36 -20.36 -11.12
CA MET A 255 1.08 -18.93 -11.23
C MET A 255 1.38 -18.14 -9.94
N ASN A 256 1.03 -18.68 -8.77
CA ASN A 256 1.23 -18.01 -7.47
C ASN A 256 2.66 -18.14 -6.91
N GLU A 257 3.44 -19.12 -7.36
CA GLU A 257 4.82 -19.34 -6.92
C GLU A 257 5.77 -18.31 -7.57
N VAL A 258 5.61 -18.05 -8.88
CA VAL A 258 6.34 -16.96 -9.59
C VAL A 258 6.06 -15.59 -8.95
N CYS A 259 4.88 -15.42 -8.33
CA CYS A 259 4.49 -14.20 -7.62
C CYS A 259 5.14 -14.01 -6.25
N HIS A 260 5.38 -15.08 -5.49
CA HIS A 260 6.01 -14.95 -4.16
C HIS A 260 7.51 -14.67 -4.27
N TRP A 261 8.14 -15.20 -5.32
CA TRP A 261 9.58 -15.08 -5.63
C TRP A 261 10.14 -13.65 -5.83
N LEU A 262 9.34 -12.58 -5.66
CA LEU A 262 9.70 -11.19 -5.96
C LEU A 262 9.35 -10.15 -4.86
N ASN A 263 8.96 -10.56 -3.64
CA ASN A 263 8.18 -9.70 -2.73
C ASN A 263 8.64 -9.53 -1.25
N GLY A 264 9.34 -8.43 -0.96
CA GLY A 264 9.33 -7.76 0.35
C GLY A 264 8.13 -6.81 0.51
N ARG A 265 7.63 -6.58 1.74
CA ARG A 265 6.25 -6.13 2.00
C ARG A 265 6.12 -4.76 2.71
N PHE A 266 4.92 -4.19 2.66
CA PHE A 266 4.53 -2.95 3.38
C PHE A 266 3.82 -3.35 4.68
N GLN A 267 4.16 -2.69 5.79
CA GLN A 267 3.66 -3.03 7.12
C GLN A 267 2.57 -2.07 7.61
N ASN A 268 2.84 -0.75 7.64
CA ASN A 268 1.92 0.22 8.23
C ASN A 268 2.13 1.66 7.68
N LEU A 269 1.12 2.52 7.81
CA LEU A 269 1.23 3.96 7.54
C LEU A 269 0.97 4.75 8.83
N LEU A 270 2.02 5.35 9.36
CA LEU A 270 2.00 6.21 10.55
C LEU A 270 1.90 7.69 10.13
N GLY A 271 1.67 8.58 11.09
CA GLY A 271 1.66 10.03 10.82
C GLY A 271 0.35 10.60 10.25
N ALA A 272 -0.62 9.76 9.88
CA ALA A 272 -1.91 10.18 9.33
C ALA A 272 -3.06 9.22 9.76
N PRO A 273 -3.81 9.51 10.84
CA PRO A 273 -4.89 8.62 11.31
C PRO A 273 -6.18 8.74 10.47
N TYR A 274 -6.34 9.85 9.73
CA TYR A 274 -7.50 10.15 8.89
C TYR A 274 -7.15 11.26 7.89
N ARG A 275 -7.60 11.17 6.63
CA ARG A 275 -7.42 12.24 5.62
C ARG A 275 -8.70 12.66 4.88
N GLY A 276 -9.87 12.20 5.32
CA GLY A 276 -11.16 12.48 4.68
C GLY A 276 -11.85 11.23 4.12
N GLY A 277 -13.18 11.22 4.11
CA GLY A 277 -14.04 10.13 3.64
C GLY A 277 -15.28 10.03 4.51
N ASN A 278 -15.75 8.82 4.82
CA ASN A 278 -16.50 8.53 6.06
C ASN A 278 -15.70 7.55 6.94
N THR A 279 -16.07 7.47 8.22
CA THR A 279 -15.53 6.53 9.22
C THR A 279 -16.58 5.49 9.58
N LEU A 280 -16.19 4.36 10.17
CA LEU A 280 -17.11 3.32 10.66
C LEU A 280 -16.58 2.75 11.98
N LEU A 281 -17.47 2.30 12.87
CA LEU A 281 -17.14 1.22 13.81
C LEU A 281 -17.71 -0.11 13.32
N ILE A 282 -17.10 -1.21 13.78
CA ILE A 282 -17.54 -2.58 13.53
C ILE A 282 -17.36 -3.38 14.82
N ASN A 283 -18.34 -4.24 15.14
CA ASN A 283 -18.33 -5.14 16.30
C ASN A 283 -18.05 -4.38 17.61
N ASN A 284 -18.55 -3.14 17.73
CA ASN A 284 -18.26 -2.20 18.81
C ASN A 284 -16.78 -1.91 19.14
N THR A 285 -15.81 -2.34 18.33
CA THR A 285 -14.38 -2.42 18.74
C THR A 285 -13.38 -2.01 17.67
N LEU A 286 -13.69 -2.24 16.39
CA LEU A 286 -12.81 -1.94 15.27
C LEU A 286 -13.25 -0.63 14.59
N LEU A 287 -12.49 0.44 14.82
CA LEU A 287 -12.65 1.71 14.12
C LEU A 287 -11.94 1.63 12.76
N ILE A 288 -12.68 1.88 11.67
CA ILE A 288 -12.11 1.95 10.32
C ILE A 288 -12.06 3.40 9.84
N SER A 289 -10.86 3.85 9.45
CA SER A 289 -10.61 5.18 8.92
C SER A 289 -9.95 5.17 7.52
N PRO A 290 -10.38 6.04 6.60
CA PRO A 290 -9.70 6.27 5.33
C PRO A 290 -8.49 7.20 5.52
N VAL A 291 -7.35 6.75 5.00
CA VAL A 291 -6.05 7.44 5.06
C VAL A 291 -5.51 7.58 3.63
N GLY A 292 -5.92 8.66 2.95
CA GLY A 292 -5.58 8.87 1.54
C GLY A 292 -6.19 7.77 0.67
N ASN A 293 -5.35 7.05 -0.07
CA ASN A 293 -5.75 5.90 -0.88
C ASN A 293 -5.67 4.54 -0.14
N ARG A 294 -5.53 4.55 1.19
CA ARG A 294 -5.44 3.37 2.06
C ARG A 294 -6.53 3.41 3.14
N ILE A 295 -6.71 2.28 3.80
CA ILE A 295 -7.66 2.09 4.90
C ILE A 295 -6.88 1.61 6.12
N SER A 296 -7.06 2.29 7.25
CA SER A 296 -6.53 1.87 8.54
C SER A 296 -7.64 1.27 9.40
N VAL A 297 -7.32 0.21 10.12
CA VAL A 297 -8.18 -0.44 11.10
C VAL A 297 -7.53 -0.28 12.46
N THR A 298 -8.22 0.40 13.38
CA THR A 298 -7.80 0.63 14.76
C THR A 298 -8.63 -0.25 15.69
N ASP A 299 -7.98 -1.21 16.34
CA ASP A 299 -8.53 -1.95 17.48
C ASP A 299 -8.48 -1.02 18.69
N LEU A 300 -9.66 -0.58 19.16
CA LEU A 300 -9.79 0.36 20.28
C LEU A 300 -9.50 -0.29 21.63
N ILE A 301 -9.68 -1.62 21.77
CA ILE A 301 -9.38 -2.33 23.02
C ILE A 301 -7.86 -2.51 23.15
N LYS A 302 -7.20 -2.99 22.09
CA LYS A 302 -5.74 -3.20 22.09
C LYS A 302 -4.95 -1.91 21.90
N SER A 303 -5.61 -0.81 21.55
CA SER A 303 -4.97 0.45 21.16
C SER A 303 -3.94 0.26 20.04
N GLN A 304 -4.31 -0.45 18.98
CA GLN A 304 -3.43 -0.81 17.85
C GLN A 304 -4.04 -0.41 16.50
N THR A 305 -3.29 0.28 15.66
CA THR A 305 -3.68 0.69 14.30
C THR A 305 -2.85 -0.02 13.24
N LEU A 306 -3.53 -0.72 12.34
CA LEU A 306 -2.92 -1.40 11.19
C LEU A 306 -3.53 -0.91 9.88
N THR A 307 -2.68 -0.40 8.99
CA THR A 307 -3.06 -0.05 7.62
C THR A 307 -3.12 -1.28 6.73
N LEU A 308 -4.23 -1.45 6.01
CA LEU A 308 -4.40 -2.58 5.10
C LEU A 308 -3.44 -2.47 3.89
N PRO A 309 -2.92 -3.61 3.37
CA PRO A 309 -1.76 -3.59 2.48
C PRO A 309 -2.07 -3.06 1.07
N PHE A 310 -3.32 -3.13 0.63
CA PHE A 310 -3.78 -2.66 -0.67
C PHE A 310 -3.93 -1.13 -0.75
N GLN A 311 -4.09 -0.62 -1.97
CA GLN A 311 -4.24 0.80 -2.29
C GLN A 311 -5.35 0.99 -3.35
N SER A 312 -6.09 2.10 -3.26
CA SER A 312 -6.91 2.63 -4.36
C SER A 312 -6.10 3.57 -5.27
N SER A 313 -6.69 3.96 -6.41
CA SER A 313 -6.07 4.86 -7.39
C SER A 313 -6.20 6.35 -7.06
N SER A 314 -7.10 6.73 -6.16
CA SER A 314 -7.21 8.07 -5.58
C SER A 314 -7.64 7.95 -4.11
N ASN A 315 -7.82 9.08 -3.44
CA ASN A 315 -8.30 9.07 -2.06
C ASN A 315 -9.66 8.36 -1.94
N ILE A 316 -9.89 7.71 -0.80
CA ILE A 316 -11.12 6.97 -0.50
C ILE A 316 -12.18 7.94 -0.02
N SER A 317 -13.25 8.09 -0.82
CA SER A 317 -14.35 9.01 -0.54
C SER A 317 -15.40 8.39 0.37
N ARG A 318 -15.63 7.06 0.26
CA ARG A 318 -16.64 6.32 1.03
C ARG A 318 -16.21 4.91 1.40
N ILE A 319 -16.69 4.44 2.55
CA ILE A 319 -16.61 3.06 3.04
C ILE A 319 -17.95 2.63 3.67
N ALA A 320 -18.30 1.36 3.54
CA ALA A 320 -19.30 0.70 4.40
C ALA A 320 -18.92 -0.77 4.60
N ALA A 321 -19.37 -1.36 5.70
CA ALA A 321 -19.13 -2.76 6.03
C ALA A 321 -20.44 -3.57 6.00
N SER A 322 -20.32 -4.88 5.78
CA SER A 322 -21.39 -5.83 6.07
C SER A 322 -21.73 -5.83 7.57
N PRO A 323 -22.99 -6.04 7.99
CA PRO A 323 -23.36 -6.19 9.41
C PRO A 323 -22.47 -7.18 10.20
N ASP A 324 -22.07 -8.30 9.60
CA ASP A 324 -21.19 -9.32 10.22
C ASP A 324 -19.73 -8.87 10.48
N GLY A 325 -19.36 -7.66 10.06
CA GLY A 325 -17.98 -7.15 10.11
C GLY A 325 -16.97 -7.91 9.24
N VAL A 326 -17.43 -8.78 8.33
CA VAL A 326 -16.56 -9.63 7.49
C VAL A 326 -16.07 -8.91 6.23
N PHE A 327 -16.97 -8.19 5.56
CA PHE A 327 -16.72 -7.55 4.29
C PHE A 327 -16.70 -6.03 4.43
N LEU A 328 -15.78 -5.39 3.70
CA LEU A 328 -15.70 -3.94 3.57
C LEU A 328 -15.77 -3.57 2.09
N LEU A 329 -16.59 -2.57 1.77
CA LEU A 329 -16.69 -1.97 0.45
C LEU A 329 -16.17 -0.53 0.54
N ALA A 330 -15.13 -0.21 -0.24
CA ALA A 330 -14.46 1.08 -0.23
C ALA A 330 -14.42 1.70 -1.63
N VAL A 331 -14.76 2.98 -1.77
CA VAL A 331 -14.88 3.69 -3.05
C VAL A 331 -14.00 4.93 -3.09
N ASP A 332 -13.21 5.07 -4.16
CA ASP A 332 -12.33 6.22 -4.38
C ASP A 332 -13.02 7.42 -5.08
N ASP A 333 -12.39 8.59 -5.04
CA ASP A 333 -12.90 9.81 -5.72
C ASP A 333 -13.23 9.59 -7.20
N ASN A 334 -12.53 8.66 -7.88
CA ASN A 334 -12.75 8.29 -9.28
C ASN A 334 -13.85 7.21 -9.45
N SER A 335 -14.70 7.00 -8.42
CA SER A 335 -15.83 6.06 -8.43
C SER A 335 -15.44 4.58 -8.55
N ARG A 336 -14.17 4.23 -8.28
CA ARG A 336 -13.67 2.85 -8.29
C ARG A 336 -13.82 2.25 -6.91
N CYS A 337 -14.32 1.03 -6.89
CA CYS A 337 -14.68 0.29 -5.69
C CYS A 337 -13.78 -0.94 -5.50
N LEU A 338 -13.32 -1.12 -4.27
CA LEU A 338 -12.66 -2.32 -3.77
C LEU A 338 -13.61 -3.03 -2.81
N PHE A 339 -13.86 -4.31 -3.06
CA PHE A 339 -14.58 -5.19 -2.12
C PHE A 339 -13.57 -6.12 -1.45
N ILE A 340 -13.55 -6.08 -0.12
CA ILE A 340 -12.43 -6.53 0.72
C ILE A 340 -12.96 -7.50 1.78
N ASN A 341 -12.23 -8.59 2.02
CA ASN A 341 -12.42 -9.42 3.20
C ASN A 341 -11.53 -8.87 4.32
N LEU A 342 -12.12 -8.35 5.40
CA LEU A 342 -11.39 -7.73 6.50
C LEU A 342 -10.54 -8.74 7.26
N ARG A 343 -11.11 -9.91 7.60
CA ARG A 343 -10.44 -10.96 8.38
C ARG A 343 -9.19 -11.49 7.67
N ARG A 344 -9.22 -11.61 6.34
CA ARG A 344 -8.07 -12.01 5.49
C ARG A 344 -7.23 -10.84 4.97
N ARG A 345 -7.64 -9.59 5.19
CA ARG A 345 -7.00 -8.35 4.68
C ARG A 345 -6.80 -8.30 3.16
N LEU A 346 -7.59 -9.05 2.40
CA LEU A 346 -7.46 -9.25 0.95
C LEU A 346 -8.57 -8.57 0.15
N VAL A 347 -8.22 -7.96 -0.98
CA VAL A 347 -9.20 -7.53 -1.99
C VAL A 347 -9.75 -8.78 -2.70
N LEU A 348 -11.06 -8.99 -2.58
CA LEU A 348 -11.76 -10.01 -3.33
C LEU A 348 -12.02 -9.51 -4.76
N HIS A 349 -12.74 -8.39 -4.87
CA HIS A 349 -13.32 -7.90 -6.13
C HIS A 349 -13.07 -6.41 -6.36
N ARG A 350 -13.18 -5.98 -7.62
CA ARG A 350 -13.07 -4.58 -8.05
C ARG A 350 -14.18 -4.24 -9.04
N ILE A 351 -14.87 -3.12 -8.83
CA ILE A 351 -15.93 -2.61 -9.72
C ILE A 351 -15.76 -1.10 -9.91
N SER A 352 -16.24 -0.51 -11.01
CA SER A 352 -16.16 0.93 -11.25
C SER A 352 -17.54 1.48 -11.60
N PHE A 353 -18.04 2.42 -10.80
CA PHE A 353 -19.31 3.08 -11.06
C PHE A 353 -19.14 4.21 -12.08
N LYS A 354 -20.19 4.51 -12.86
CA LYS A 354 -20.15 5.52 -13.93
C LYS A 354 -20.29 6.98 -13.44
N LYS A 355 -20.57 7.19 -12.15
CA LYS A 355 -20.85 8.48 -11.51
C LYS A 355 -20.27 8.50 -10.09
N PRO A 356 -19.85 9.67 -9.57
CA PRO A 356 -19.31 9.80 -8.21
C PRO A 356 -20.31 9.32 -7.16
N VAL A 357 -19.90 8.32 -6.38
CA VAL A 357 -20.70 7.78 -5.29
C VAL A 357 -20.75 8.77 -4.14
N ALA A 358 -21.96 9.07 -3.65
CA ALA A 358 -22.20 10.12 -2.66
C ALA A 358 -22.44 9.57 -1.25
N ALA A 359 -23.12 8.45 -1.19
CA ALA A 359 -23.46 7.65 -0.03
C ALA A 359 -23.57 6.19 -0.48
N LEU A 360 -23.29 5.26 0.40
CA LEU A 360 -23.47 3.83 0.17
C LEU A 360 -23.65 3.14 1.53
N ASN A 361 -24.55 2.16 1.61
CA ASN A 361 -24.85 1.40 2.84
C ASN A 361 -25.29 -0.02 2.49
N PHE A 362 -24.79 -1.01 3.23
CA PHE A 362 -25.36 -2.37 3.23
C PHE A 362 -26.75 -2.35 3.85
N SER A 363 -27.62 -3.27 3.43
CA SER A 363 -28.88 -3.54 4.12
C SER A 363 -28.61 -4.21 5.50
N PRO A 364 -29.50 -4.04 6.49
CA PRO A 364 -29.40 -4.70 7.79
C PRO A 364 -29.29 -6.24 7.75
N ASP A 365 -29.84 -6.89 6.73
CA ASP A 365 -29.71 -8.34 6.49
C ASP A 365 -28.40 -8.73 5.76
N GLY A 366 -27.58 -7.76 5.36
CA GLY A 366 -26.34 -7.95 4.60
C GLY A 366 -26.50 -8.44 3.16
N SER A 367 -27.73 -8.67 2.66
CA SER A 367 -27.97 -9.29 1.35
C SER A 367 -27.94 -8.31 0.16
N PHE A 368 -28.13 -7.02 0.43
CA PHE A 368 -28.15 -5.93 -0.54
C PHE A 368 -27.20 -4.78 -0.17
N ILE A 369 -26.89 -3.95 -1.17
CA ILE A 369 -26.03 -2.77 -1.06
C ILE A 369 -26.68 -1.62 -1.84
N ALA A 370 -27.09 -0.57 -1.13
CA ALA A 370 -27.59 0.66 -1.72
C ALA A 370 -26.42 1.61 -2.04
N ILE A 371 -26.40 2.18 -3.25
CA ILE A 371 -25.32 3.02 -3.76
C ILE A 371 -25.90 4.25 -4.46
N ALA A 372 -25.61 5.44 -3.94
CA ALA A 372 -25.99 6.73 -4.51
C ALA A 372 -24.98 7.19 -5.58
N ALA A 373 -25.16 6.76 -6.83
CA ALA A 373 -24.31 7.07 -7.97
C ALA A 373 -24.73 8.40 -8.63
N GLY A 374 -24.34 9.52 -8.03
CA GLY A 374 -24.82 10.85 -8.42
C GLY A 374 -26.32 11.00 -8.09
N LYS A 375 -27.16 11.19 -9.12
CA LYS A 375 -28.63 11.25 -8.99
C LYS A 375 -29.36 9.91 -9.12
N LEU A 376 -28.63 8.79 -9.18
CA LEU A 376 -29.21 7.45 -9.32
C LEU A 376 -29.01 6.68 -8.02
N LEU A 377 -30.09 6.10 -7.48
CA LEU A 377 -30.03 5.11 -6.41
C LEU A 377 -29.97 3.73 -7.05
N GLN A 378 -28.86 3.03 -6.89
CA GLN A 378 -28.69 1.66 -7.38
C GLN A 378 -28.69 0.69 -6.21
N ILE A 379 -29.46 -0.39 -6.31
CA ILE A 379 -29.45 -1.48 -5.32
C ILE A 379 -28.82 -2.70 -5.99
N TRP A 380 -27.72 -3.15 -5.41
CA TRP A 380 -26.94 -4.32 -5.82
C TRP A 380 -27.10 -5.44 -4.80
N ARG A 381 -26.90 -6.69 -5.21
CA ARG A 381 -26.79 -7.83 -4.31
C ARG A 381 -25.37 -7.91 -3.74
N SER A 382 -25.22 -8.37 -2.49
CA SER A 382 -23.90 -8.55 -1.90
C SER A 382 -23.21 -9.82 -2.44
N PRO A 383 -21.91 -9.75 -2.80
CA PRO A 383 -21.17 -10.89 -3.32
C PRO A 383 -20.58 -11.75 -2.19
N GLY A 384 -20.54 -13.08 -2.42
CA GLY A 384 -19.99 -14.04 -1.47
C GLY A 384 -18.45 -14.12 -1.45
N PHE A 385 -17.91 -15.07 -0.68
CA PHE A 385 -16.47 -15.31 -0.55
C PHE A 385 -15.77 -15.80 -1.84
N ARG A 386 -16.52 -16.35 -2.81
CA ARG A 386 -15.96 -16.93 -4.05
C ARG A 386 -15.50 -15.82 -5.01
N LYS A 387 -14.40 -16.08 -5.72
CA LYS A 387 -13.90 -15.18 -6.77
C LYS A 387 -14.52 -15.50 -8.13
N GLU A 388 -15.67 -14.90 -8.38
CA GLU A 388 -16.37 -14.91 -9.67
C GLU A 388 -16.06 -13.64 -10.49
N PHE A 389 -16.21 -13.69 -11.81
CA PHE A 389 -15.84 -12.57 -12.70
C PHE A 389 -16.83 -11.38 -12.64
N PHE A 390 -18.13 -11.66 -12.53
CA PHE A 390 -19.19 -10.67 -12.29
C PHE A 390 -20.00 -11.04 -11.04
N PRO A 391 -19.48 -10.77 -9.83
CA PRO A 391 -20.08 -11.19 -8.57
C PRO A 391 -21.17 -10.21 -8.08
N PHE A 392 -21.22 -8.99 -8.66
CA PHE A 392 -22.17 -7.94 -8.29
C PHE A 392 -23.38 -7.95 -9.24
N GLU A 393 -24.50 -8.47 -8.75
CA GLU A 393 -25.80 -8.47 -9.45
C GLU A 393 -26.54 -7.15 -9.20
N LEU A 394 -26.95 -6.44 -10.27
CA LEU A 394 -27.74 -5.20 -10.16
C LEU A 394 -29.23 -5.53 -10.05
N VAL A 395 -29.83 -5.30 -8.89
CA VAL A 395 -31.22 -5.65 -8.60
C VAL A 395 -32.18 -4.56 -9.10
N ARG A 396 -31.90 -3.29 -8.80
CA ARG A 396 -32.69 -2.13 -9.26
C ARG A 396 -31.86 -0.87 -9.46
N THR A 397 -32.38 0.06 -10.25
CA THR A 397 -31.93 1.45 -10.29
C THR A 397 -33.15 2.38 -10.32
N PHE A 398 -33.22 3.30 -9.36
CA PHE A 398 -34.19 4.40 -9.33
C PHE A 398 -33.54 5.68 -9.88
N ALA A 399 -34.33 6.50 -10.56
CA ALA A 399 -33.86 7.66 -11.32
C ALA A 399 -34.64 8.96 -11.01
N ASP A 400 -35.49 8.89 -9.98
CA ASP A 400 -36.52 9.87 -9.61
C ASP A 400 -35.95 11.09 -8.83
N CYS A 401 -34.62 11.13 -8.64
CA CYS A 401 -33.90 12.26 -8.06
C CYS A 401 -33.39 13.22 -9.14
N ASP A 402 -33.51 14.52 -8.89
CA ASP A 402 -33.22 15.56 -9.87
C ASP A 402 -31.76 16.01 -9.82
N ASP A 403 -31.23 16.16 -8.61
CA ASP A 403 -29.81 16.42 -8.33
C ASP A 403 -29.17 15.22 -7.58
N LYS A 404 -27.91 15.37 -7.17
CA LYS A 404 -27.11 14.37 -6.47
C LYS A 404 -27.73 13.99 -5.11
N ILE A 405 -27.96 12.70 -4.91
CA ILE A 405 -28.30 12.11 -3.61
C ILE A 405 -27.14 12.34 -2.65
N THR A 406 -27.43 12.68 -1.39
CA THR A 406 -26.44 13.05 -0.36
C THR A 406 -26.37 12.03 0.78
N ALA A 407 -27.52 11.47 1.17
CA ALA A 407 -27.66 10.53 2.29
C ALA A 407 -28.54 9.33 1.91
N LEU A 408 -28.30 8.19 2.55
CA LEU A 408 -29.08 6.96 2.41
C LEU A 408 -29.22 6.27 3.77
N ASP A 409 -30.43 5.86 4.12
CA ASP A 409 -30.69 4.97 5.26
C ASP A 409 -31.66 3.84 4.87
N TRP A 410 -31.49 2.67 5.48
CA TRP A 410 -32.31 1.48 5.27
C TRP A 410 -33.32 1.30 6.41
N SER A 411 -34.51 0.82 6.08
CA SER A 411 -35.46 0.33 7.09
C SER A 411 -34.93 -0.96 7.76
N PRO A 412 -35.29 -1.25 9.02
CA PRO A 412 -34.82 -2.47 9.71
C PRO A 412 -35.15 -3.77 8.99
N ASP A 413 -36.28 -3.81 8.27
CA ASP A 413 -36.77 -4.94 7.49
C ASP A 413 -36.13 -5.09 6.10
N SER A 414 -35.17 -4.23 5.75
CA SER A 414 -34.46 -4.18 4.46
C SER A 414 -35.35 -4.01 3.20
N ASN A 415 -36.65 -3.70 3.33
CA ASN A 415 -37.55 -3.51 2.19
C ASN A 415 -37.60 -2.07 1.67
N TYR A 416 -37.18 -1.07 2.46
CA TYR A 416 -37.28 0.35 2.12
C TYR A 416 -35.95 1.09 2.30
N VAL A 417 -35.77 2.12 1.48
CA VAL A 417 -34.61 3.04 1.54
C VAL A 417 -35.14 4.47 1.52
N ILE A 418 -34.72 5.29 2.49
CA ILE A 418 -34.91 6.74 2.44
C ILE A 418 -33.64 7.38 1.88
N ALA A 419 -33.79 8.29 0.92
CA ALA A 419 -32.69 8.99 0.28
C ALA A 419 -32.87 10.50 0.40
N GLY A 420 -31.89 11.19 1.02
CA GLY A 420 -31.80 12.65 1.01
C GLY A 420 -31.13 13.12 -0.27
N SER A 421 -31.61 14.22 -0.86
CA SER A 421 -31.08 14.77 -2.11
C SER A 421 -30.64 16.23 -1.98
N LYS A 422 -29.75 16.65 -2.88
CA LYS A 422 -29.35 18.04 -3.08
C LYS A 422 -30.47 18.91 -3.67
N ASP A 423 -31.52 18.30 -4.23
CA ASP A 423 -32.74 18.96 -4.73
C ASP A 423 -33.72 19.46 -3.65
N LEU A 424 -33.28 19.55 -2.38
CA LEU A 424 -34.06 19.95 -1.20
C LEU A 424 -35.17 18.97 -0.78
N THR A 425 -35.24 17.78 -1.36
CA THR A 425 -36.25 16.76 -1.01
C THR A 425 -35.61 15.47 -0.51
N ALA A 426 -36.33 14.74 0.35
CA ALA A 426 -36.04 13.34 0.64
C ALA A 426 -37.11 12.45 0.00
N ARG A 427 -36.72 11.25 -0.46
CA ARG A 427 -37.61 10.31 -1.16
C ARG A 427 -37.57 8.93 -0.50
N LEU A 428 -38.74 8.28 -0.37
CA LEU A 428 -38.90 6.93 0.15
C LEU A 428 -39.07 5.93 -0.99
N PHE A 429 -38.14 5.00 -1.13
CA PHE A 429 -38.13 3.96 -2.16
C PHE A 429 -38.45 2.58 -1.56
N CYS A 430 -39.14 1.72 -2.32
CA CYS A 430 -39.44 0.33 -1.95
C CYS A 430 -38.73 -0.66 -2.87
N LEU A 431 -38.11 -1.71 -2.30
CA LEU A 431 -37.39 -2.75 -3.03
C LEU A 431 -38.33 -3.78 -3.69
N LYS A 432 -39.55 -3.97 -3.20
CA LYS A 432 -40.57 -4.83 -3.82
C LYS A 432 -41.27 -4.08 -4.96
N LYS A 433 -41.90 -4.79 -5.91
CA LYS A 433 -42.69 -4.15 -6.99
C LYS A 433 -44.16 -4.27 -6.62
N LEU A 434 -44.78 -3.18 -6.20
CA LEU A 434 -46.19 -3.14 -5.87
C LEU A 434 -46.99 -2.87 -7.15
N ASN A 435 -48.06 -3.63 -7.39
CA ASN A 435 -48.89 -3.46 -8.57
C ASN A 435 -49.69 -2.14 -8.45
N GLY A 436 -49.44 -1.20 -9.37
CA GLY A 436 -50.14 0.08 -9.47
C GLY A 436 -49.35 1.31 -9.01
N PHE A 437 -48.47 1.20 -8.01
CA PHE A 437 -47.78 2.35 -7.42
C PHE A 437 -46.24 2.22 -7.48
N ASN A 438 -45.63 3.00 -8.39
CA ASN A 438 -44.18 3.05 -8.63
C ASN A 438 -43.53 4.42 -8.31
N LYS A 439 -44.29 5.46 -7.98
CA LYS A 439 -43.73 6.80 -7.68
C LYS A 439 -43.36 6.89 -6.19
N PRO A 440 -42.09 7.14 -5.82
CA PRO A 440 -41.68 7.21 -4.41
C PRO A 440 -42.38 8.35 -3.66
N PHE A 441 -42.61 8.18 -2.35
CA PHE A 441 -43.13 9.25 -1.51
C PHE A 441 -42.08 10.36 -1.33
N LEU A 442 -42.52 11.62 -1.26
CA LEU A 442 -41.69 12.83 -1.25
C LEU A 442 -41.87 13.64 0.04
N PHE A 443 -40.79 13.84 0.77
CA PHE A 443 -40.70 14.77 1.90
C PHE A 443 -40.23 16.15 1.40
N LEU A 444 -41.00 17.21 1.69
CA LEU A 444 -40.85 18.55 1.12
C LEU A 444 -40.72 19.63 2.22
N GLY A 445 -40.18 20.80 1.85
CA GLY A 445 -40.18 22.01 2.69
C GLY A 445 -38.83 22.45 3.28
N HIS A 446 -37.72 21.81 2.90
CA HIS A 446 -36.36 22.23 3.27
C HIS A 446 -35.92 23.50 2.52
N ARG A 447 -34.96 24.24 3.10
CA ARG A 447 -34.42 25.50 2.52
C ARG A 447 -32.99 25.37 2.00
N ASP A 448 -32.22 24.41 2.49
CA ASP A 448 -30.87 24.06 2.04
C ASP A 448 -30.79 22.52 1.94
N ILE A 449 -29.72 22.04 1.31
CA ILE A 449 -29.40 20.65 0.98
C ILE A 449 -29.65 19.71 2.15
N ILE A 450 -30.27 18.54 1.91
CA ILE A 450 -30.41 17.51 2.94
C ILE A 450 -29.04 16.87 3.20
N VAL A 451 -28.64 16.77 4.47
CA VAL A 451 -27.37 16.16 4.90
C VAL A 451 -27.58 14.76 5.47
N GLY A 452 -28.74 14.51 6.08
CA GLY A 452 -29.13 13.20 6.62
C GLY A 452 -30.63 12.98 6.52
N ALA A 453 -31.02 11.74 6.27
CA ALA A 453 -32.41 11.28 6.27
C ALA A 453 -32.43 9.87 6.87
N PHE A 454 -33.25 9.66 7.90
CA PHE A 454 -33.19 8.47 8.76
C PHE A 454 -34.59 7.98 9.14
N PHE A 455 -34.74 6.66 9.33
CA PHE A 455 -35.97 6.06 9.85
C PHE A 455 -36.01 6.05 11.38
N GLY A 456 -37.05 6.63 11.96
CA GLY A 456 -37.39 6.49 13.38
C GLY A 456 -38.31 5.28 13.59
N VAL A 457 -37.99 4.47 14.60
CA VAL A 457 -38.60 3.16 14.82
C VAL A 457 -39.30 3.15 16.18
N ASP A 458 -40.50 2.59 16.25
CA ASP A 458 -41.13 2.35 17.56
C ASP A 458 -40.49 1.15 18.28
N LYS A 459 -40.19 1.31 19.57
CA LYS A 459 -39.41 0.34 20.36
C LYS A 459 -40.19 -0.90 20.76
N GLN A 460 -41.52 -0.86 20.74
CA GLN A 460 -42.35 -2.03 21.08
C GLN A 460 -42.62 -2.91 19.86
N THR A 461 -42.89 -2.30 18.71
CA THR A 461 -43.24 -3.00 17.46
C THR A 461 -42.06 -3.24 16.53
N ASN A 462 -40.93 -2.55 16.71
CA ASN A 462 -39.80 -2.46 15.78
C ASN A 462 -40.19 -1.98 14.36
N ASN A 463 -41.39 -1.41 14.21
CA ASN A 463 -41.90 -0.87 12.96
C ASN A 463 -41.46 0.59 12.77
N VAL A 464 -41.25 0.98 11.51
CA VAL A 464 -40.99 2.37 11.14
C VAL A 464 -42.27 3.19 11.38
N SER A 465 -42.23 4.05 12.40
CA SER A 465 -43.34 4.94 12.77
C SER A 465 -43.06 6.40 12.45
N ARG A 466 -41.77 6.76 12.26
CA ARG A 466 -41.30 8.12 12.06
C ARG A 466 -40.19 8.20 11.01
N ALA A 467 -39.94 9.40 10.51
CA ALA A 467 -38.75 9.71 9.72
C ALA A 467 -38.17 11.06 10.17
N TYR A 468 -36.85 11.17 10.15
CA TYR A 468 -36.12 12.38 10.51
C TYR A 468 -35.27 12.87 9.33
N THR A 469 -35.47 14.11 8.92
CA THR A 469 -34.77 14.72 7.77
C THR A 469 -34.06 16.00 8.21
N ILE A 470 -32.74 16.04 8.01
CA ILE A 470 -31.84 17.10 8.51
C ILE A 470 -31.28 17.89 7.31
N SER A 471 -31.55 19.20 7.27
CA SER A 471 -31.05 20.10 6.24
C SER A 471 -29.86 20.95 6.69
N ARG A 472 -29.06 21.38 5.71
CA ARG A 472 -27.74 22.00 5.86
C ARG A 472 -27.74 23.40 6.47
N ASP A 473 -28.89 24.06 6.46
CA ASP A 473 -29.21 25.28 7.21
C ASP A 473 -29.33 25.06 8.73
N GLY A 474 -29.30 23.80 9.19
CA GLY A 474 -29.37 23.46 10.60
C GLY A 474 -30.79 23.30 11.12
N ALA A 475 -31.72 22.86 10.27
CA ALA A 475 -33.06 22.45 10.66
C ALA A 475 -33.20 20.91 10.66
N ILE A 476 -34.00 20.38 11.58
CA ILE A 476 -34.48 18.99 11.56
C ILE A 476 -36.00 18.98 11.51
N PHE A 477 -36.57 18.17 10.62
CA PHE A 477 -38.00 17.93 10.54
C PHE A 477 -38.28 16.50 11.00
N SER A 478 -39.31 16.32 11.83
CA SER A 478 -39.82 15.01 12.23
C SER A 478 -41.15 14.74 11.55
N TRP A 479 -41.24 13.58 10.90
CA TRP A 479 -42.41 13.11 10.18
C TRP A 479 -42.99 11.89 10.91
N SER A 480 -44.31 11.78 10.98
CA SER A 480 -45.03 10.58 11.45
C SER A 480 -45.69 9.86 10.29
N TYR A 481 -45.72 8.54 10.35
CA TYR A 481 -46.55 7.70 9.50
C TYR A 481 -47.93 7.52 10.15
N SER A 482 -48.97 8.07 9.52
CA SER A 482 -50.37 7.80 9.87
C SER A 482 -50.86 6.60 9.05
N GLY A 483 -50.89 5.44 9.72
CA GLY A 483 -51.56 4.24 9.20
C GLY A 483 -53.06 4.48 9.03
N THR A 484 -53.63 3.99 7.95
CA THR A 484 -55.06 4.14 7.65
C THR A 484 -55.89 3.07 8.35
N ASP A 485 -55.95 3.14 9.67
CA ASP A 485 -56.91 2.37 10.46
C ASP A 485 -58.29 3.05 10.38
N ASP A 486 -59.34 2.24 10.22
CA ASP A 486 -60.77 2.54 10.38
C ASP A 486 -61.35 3.82 9.72
N LYS A 487 -61.38 3.82 8.39
CA LYS A 487 -62.50 4.44 7.62
C LYS A 487 -63.00 3.54 6.48
N PHE A 488 -63.45 2.34 6.83
CA PHE A 488 -64.23 1.48 5.93
C PHE A 488 -65.60 1.09 6.47
N ASP A 489 -66.20 2.00 7.25
CA ASP A 489 -67.64 1.94 7.57
C ASP A 489 -68.26 3.35 7.55
N LYS A 490 -69.57 3.41 7.28
CA LYS A 490 -70.39 4.63 7.02
C LYS A 490 -70.02 5.44 5.77
N LEU A 491 -70.50 4.95 4.62
CA LEU A 491 -70.94 5.81 3.53
C LEU A 491 -72.15 6.66 4.00
N GLY A 492 -72.00 7.99 4.03
CA GLY A 492 -73.12 8.91 4.26
C GLY A 492 -72.74 10.14 5.10
N GLY A 493 -72.56 11.29 4.44
CA GLY A 493 -72.32 12.60 5.04
C GLY A 493 -71.56 13.53 4.09
N ASP A 494 -72.06 14.76 3.93
CA ASP A 494 -71.28 15.88 3.38
C ASP A 494 -70.08 16.19 4.29
N ASP A 495 -68.97 16.71 3.74
CA ASP A 495 -68.64 18.12 3.97
C ASP A 495 -67.44 18.64 3.15
N SER A 496 -67.47 19.96 2.95
CA SER A 496 -66.61 20.87 2.18
C SER A 496 -65.09 20.67 2.12
N GLU A 497 -64.48 21.18 1.02
CA GLU A 497 -63.05 21.50 0.94
C GLU A 497 -62.63 22.60 1.94
N PRO A 498 -61.42 22.56 2.53
CA PRO A 498 -60.88 23.66 3.33
C PRO A 498 -60.41 24.82 2.43
N PRO A 499 -60.74 26.09 2.77
CA PRO A 499 -60.45 27.24 1.90
C PRO A 499 -58.96 27.61 1.88
N SER A 500 -58.43 27.87 0.69
CA SER A 500 -57.08 28.44 0.51
C SER A 500 -57.08 29.96 0.73
N PRO A 501 -56.19 30.51 1.58
CA PRO A 501 -56.23 31.93 1.93
C PRO A 501 -55.45 32.83 0.96
N GLY A 502 -56.11 33.84 0.39
CA GLY A 502 -55.48 35.15 0.17
C GLY A 502 -55.09 35.56 -1.25
N THR A 503 -56.04 35.69 -2.17
CA THR A 503 -56.00 36.73 -3.23
C THR A 503 -57.43 37.06 -3.69
N PRO A 504 -57.80 38.34 -3.90
CA PRO A 504 -59.18 38.69 -4.28
C PRO A 504 -59.39 38.56 -5.79
N GLU A 505 -60.29 37.67 -6.22
CA GLU A 505 -60.64 37.53 -7.64
C GLU A 505 -61.64 38.59 -8.12
N GLN A 506 -61.42 39.05 -9.35
CA GLN A 506 -62.27 40.03 -10.04
C GLN A 506 -63.24 39.29 -10.97
N LYS A 507 -64.54 39.35 -10.68
CA LYS A 507 -65.59 38.60 -11.40
C LYS A 507 -65.61 38.90 -12.91
N LEU A 508 -65.58 37.85 -13.73
CA LEU A 508 -66.23 37.78 -15.04
C LEU A 508 -66.84 36.39 -15.25
N ASN A 509 -68.06 36.34 -15.77
CA ASN A 509 -68.75 35.11 -16.16
C ASN A 509 -68.37 34.73 -17.61
N LEU A 510 -68.52 33.46 -18.01
CA LEU A 510 -69.34 33.04 -19.17
C LEU A 510 -69.33 31.50 -19.41
N ASN A 511 -70.52 30.92 -19.31
CA ASN A 511 -71.18 29.93 -20.20
C ASN A 511 -70.47 28.70 -20.82
N ASP A 512 -71.15 27.56 -20.57
CA ASP A 512 -71.61 26.52 -21.53
C ASP A 512 -70.74 25.36 -22.05
N ALA A 513 -71.31 24.15 -21.86
CA ALA A 513 -71.42 22.99 -22.76
C ALA A 513 -70.14 22.36 -23.39
N SER A 514 -69.99 21.03 -23.47
CA SER A 514 -71.01 20.05 -23.88
C SER A 514 -70.60 18.57 -23.71
N ASP A 515 -71.61 17.71 -23.64
CA ASP A 515 -71.72 16.30 -24.06
C ASP A 515 -70.55 15.29 -24.05
N THR A 516 -70.76 14.27 -23.20
CA THR A 516 -70.78 12.81 -23.49
C THR A 516 -69.69 12.14 -24.36
N ARG A 517 -69.16 11.02 -23.85
CA ARG A 517 -69.68 9.66 -24.21
C ARG A 517 -69.11 8.53 -23.34
N LYS A 518 -69.98 7.56 -23.03
CA LYS A 518 -69.62 6.29 -22.36
C LYS A 518 -69.05 5.30 -23.37
N ARG A 519 -68.12 4.44 -22.94
CA ARG A 519 -68.17 3.01 -23.29
C ARG A 519 -67.55 2.15 -22.20
N LYS A 520 -68.32 1.17 -21.70
CA LYS A 520 -67.81 0.02 -20.96
C LYS A 520 -67.27 -1.03 -21.95
N ASN A 521 -66.48 -1.97 -21.41
CA ASN A 521 -66.35 -3.40 -21.73
C ASN A 521 -64.87 -3.79 -21.89
N PHE A 522 -64.41 -4.97 -21.43
CA PHE A 522 -65.03 -5.99 -20.56
C PHE A 522 -63.94 -6.48 -19.58
N GLY A 523 -64.30 -7.23 -18.54
CA GLY A 523 -63.31 -7.76 -17.60
C GLY A 523 -62.69 -9.07 -18.11
N ASP A 524 -61.61 -9.47 -17.45
CA ASP A 524 -61.31 -10.89 -17.25
C ASP A 524 -60.90 -11.09 -15.78
N VAL A 525 -61.18 -12.28 -15.24
CA VAL A 525 -60.93 -12.60 -13.82
C VAL A 525 -59.96 -13.77 -13.77
N ASP A 526 -58.81 -13.56 -13.14
CA ASP A 526 -58.07 -14.67 -12.56
C ASP A 526 -57.50 -14.27 -11.20
N GLY A 527 -57.68 -15.14 -10.22
CA GLY A 527 -57.51 -14.84 -8.81
C GLY A 527 -56.49 -15.77 -8.16
N ASN A 528 -55.39 -15.19 -7.67
CA ASN A 528 -54.52 -15.84 -6.70
C ASN A 528 -54.09 -14.83 -5.63
N LEU A 529 -55.00 -14.61 -4.67
CA LEU A 529 -54.69 -13.90 -3.43
C LEU A 529 -53.81 -14.81 -2.56
N VAL A 530 -52.51 -14.57 -2.57
CA VAL A 530 -51.64 -15.06 -1.49
C VAL A 530 -51.81 -14.07 -0.33
N GLU A 531 -52.58 -14.46 0.68
CA GLU A 531 -52.73 -13.69 1.91
C GLU A 531 -51.37 -13.55 2.62
N GLY A 532 -51.01 -12.31 2.95
CA GLY A 532 -49.71 -11.98 3.53
C GLY A 532 -49.73 -10.56 4.08
N CYS A 533 -50.24 -10.42 5.31
CA CYS A 533 -50.36 -9.12 5.98
C CYS A 533 -48.99 -8.43 6.10
N GLY A 534 -48.92 -7.15 5.73
CA GLY A 534 -47.70 -6.36 5.86
C GLY A 534 -47.95 -4.87 5.64
N TYR A 535 -47.52 -4.04 6.59
CA TYR A 535 -47.67 -2.58 6.53
C TYR A 535 -46.91 -1.98 5.33
N LEU A 536 -47.64 -1.37 4.40
CA LEU A 536 -47.06 -0.69 3.25
C LEU A 536 -46.80 0.79 3.57
N LEU A 537 -45.58 1.12 4.00
CA LEU A 537 -45.11 2.50 4.29
C LEU A 537 -45.24 3.49 3.11
N HIS A 538 -45.58 2.96 1.93
CA HIS A 538 -45.76 3.66 0.66
C HIS A 538 -47.26 3.93 0.33
N THR A 539 -48.22 3.42 1.11
CA THR A 539 -49.66 3.66 0.91
C THR A 539 -50.32 4.46 2.04
N GLY A 540 -49.79 4.41 3.27
CA GLY A 540 -50.21 5.31 4.35
C GLY A 540 -49.74 6.75 4.15
N LYS A 541 -50.28 7.67 4.95
CA LYS A 541 -49.91 9.09 4.89
C LYS A 541 -48.67 9.36 5.74
N TRP A 542 -47.87 10.33 5.31
CA TRP A 542 -46.78 10.89 6.09
C TRP A 542 -47.08 12.36 6.38
N GLU A 543 -47.05 12.72 7.66
CA GLU A 543 -47.43 14.03 8.16
C GLU A 543 -46.27 14.68 8.92
N LEU A 544 -46.13 16.01 8.81
CA LEU A 544 -45.05 16.76 9.48
C LEU A 544 -45.47 17.05 10.93
N LEU A 545 -44.79 16.43 11.90
CA LEU A 545 -45.04 16.66 13.33
C LEU A 545 -44.45 17.99 13.81
N LYS A 546 -43.13 18.15 13.62
CA LYS A 546 -42.36 19.24 14.23
C LYS A 546 -41.19 19.65 13.35
N LYS A 547 -40.76 20.89 13.51
CA LYS A 547 -39.62 21.50 12.82
C LYS A 547 -38.80 22.29 13.82
N ASP A 548 -37.61 21.77 14.13
CA ASP A 548 -36.68 22.34 15.09
C ASP A 548 -35.41 22.85 14.39
N PHE A 549 -34.66 23.72 15.08
CA PHE A 549 -33.45 24.37 14.57
C PHE A 549 -32.32 24.32 15.60
N PHE A 550 -31.09 24.02 15.16
CA PHE A 550 -29.92 23.95 16.04
C PHE A 550 -29.33 25.33 16.42
N MET A 551 -29.81 26.41 15.82
CA MET A 551 -29.46 27.82 16.12
C MET A 551 -27.95 28.18 16.05
N GLN A 552 -27.15 27.49 15.24
CA GLN A 552 -25.69 27.69 15.15
C GLN A 552 -25.22 28.68 14.06
N ALA A 553 -26.07 29.60 13.59
CA ALA A 553 -25.70 30.58 12.56
C ALA A 553 -24.50 31.44 13.01
N PRO A 554 -23.47 31.67 12.18
CA PRO A 554 -23.39 31.40 10.73
C PRO A 554 -22.82 30.02 10.34
N ALA A 555 -22.59 29.10 11.28
CA ALA A 555 -22.06 27.78 10.96
C ALA A 555 -23.12 26.88 10.33
N LYS A 556 -22.83 26.36 9.13
CA LYS A 556 -23.64 25.32 8.47
C LYS A 556 -23.32 23.92 8.96
N LEU A 557 -24.31 23.04 8.86
CA LEU A 557 -24.23 21.62 9.20
C LEU A 557 -23.44 20.86 8.14
N THR A 558 -22.50 19.99 8.54
CA THR A 558 -21.59 19.30 7.60
C THR A 558 -21.63 17.78 7.65
N ALA A 559 -22.01 17.20 8.79
CA ALA A 559 -22.26 15.76 8.94
C ALA A 559 -23.28 15.53 10.07
N CYS A 560 -24.03 14.44 10.00
CA CYS A 560 -24.94 14.01 11.07
C CYS A 560 -25.16 12.49 11.00
N ASP A 561 -25.59 11.92 12.12
CA ASP A 561 -25.94 10.51 12.27
C ASP A 561 -27.05 10.33 13.32
N TYR A 562 -27.78 9.21 13.29
CA TYR A 562 -28.91 8.94 14.19
C TYR A 562 -28.92 7.49 14.69
N HIS A 563 -28.78 7.33 16.00
CA HIS A 563 -28.80 6.02 16.65
C HIS A 563 -30.23 5.58 16.99
N LYS A 564 -30.84 4.82 16.07
CA LYS A 564 -32.23 4.30 16.13
C LYS A 564 -32.61 3.68 17.48
N GLY A 565 -31.72 2.93 18.14
CA GLY A 565 -32.03 2.27 19.41
C GLY A 565 -32.13 3.20 20.64
N LEU A 566 -31.55 4.40 20.57
CA LEU A 566 -31.53 5.36 21.71
C LEU A 566 -32.25 6.68 21.40
N ASP A 567 -32.76 6.87 20.18
CA ASP A 567 -33.31 8.13 19.67
C ASP A 567 -32.34 9.33 19.75
N LEU A 568 -31.03 9.08 19.60
CA LEU A 568 -30.02 10.13 19.65
C LEU A 568 -29.60 10.57 18.25
N VAL A 569 -29.73 11.86 17.96
CA VAL A 569 -29.16 12.52 16.77
C VAL A 569 -27.88 13.22 17.18
N VAL A 570 -26.81 13.01 16.41
CA VAL A 570 -25.55 13.74 16.56
C VAL A 570 -25.27 14.57 15.31
N VAL A 571 -24.73 15.78 15.51
CA VAL A 571 -24.56 16.79 14.46
C VAL A 571 -23.19 17.41 14.53
N GLY A 572 -22.47 17.46 13.40
CA GLY A 572 -21.20 18.18 13.24
C GLY A 572 -21.36 19.43 12.38
N PHE A 573 -20.70 20.51 12.78
CA PHE A 573 -20.79 21.82 12.14
C PHE A 573 -19.47 22.26 11.47
N SER A 574 -19.60 23.21 10.55
CA SER A 574 -18.51 23.79 9.75
C SER A 574 -17.47 24.61 10.55
N ASN A 575 -17.80 25.03 11.77
CA ASN A 575 -16.89 25.73 12.70
C ASN A 575 -16.04 24.78 13.56
N GLY A 576 -16.36 23.48 13.61
CA GLY A 576 -15.69 22.49 14.47
C GLY A 576 -16.42 22.17 15.80
N LEU A 577 -17.62 22.72 15.97
CA LEU A 577 -18.59 22.34 16.99
C LEU A 577 -19.28 21.02 16.62
N PHE A 578 -19.64 20.20 17.61
CA PHE A 578 -20.65 19.16 17.48
C PHE A 578 -21.72 19.29 18.57
N GLY A 579 -22.92 18.80 18.30
CA GLY A 579 -24.02 18.71 19.27
C GLY A 579 -24.67 17.34 19.27
N LEU A 580 -25.14 16.91 20.44
CA LEU A 580 -25.86 15.66 20.67
C LEU A 580 -27.26 15.98 21.19
N TYR A 581 -28.30 15.45 20.54
CA TYR A 581 -29.70 15.78 20.78
C TYR A 581 -30.55 14.52 20.92
N GLN A 582 -31.46 14.52 21.90
CA GLN A 582 -32.45 13.47 22.10
C GLN A 582 -33.74 13.78 21.32
N MET A 583 -34.21 12.79 20.56
CA MET A 583 -35.49 12.78 19.86
C MET A 583 -36.52 11.94 20.66
N PRO A 584 -37.83 12.14 20.46
CA PRO A 584 -38.47 13.10 19.55
C PRO A 584 -38.46 14.56 20.05
N ASP A 585 -38.12 14.79 21.32
CA ASP A 585 -38.43 16.06 22.00
C ASP A 585 -37.54 17.24 21.59
N PHE A 586 -36.37 16.96 20.99
CA PHE A 586 -35.31 17.93 20.62
C PHE A 586 -34.55 18.50 21.83
N ILE A 587 -34.22 17.66 22.81
CA ILE A 587 -33.44 18.06 23.99
C ILE A 587 -31.95 18.03 23.66
N CYS A 588 -31.25 19.16 23.82
CA CYS A 588 -29.79 19.22 23.68
C CYS A 588 -29.12 18.60 24.90
N ILE A 589 -28.36 17.51 24.71
CA ILE A 589 -27.58 16.84 25.77
C ILE A 589 -26.22 17.53 25.93
N GLN A 590 -25.47 17.66 24.84
CA GLN A 590 -24.11 18.21 24.81
C GLN A 590 -23.92 19.10 23.58
N LEU A 591 -23.11 20.15 23.73
CA LEU A 591 -22.69 21.04 22.65
C LEU A 591 -21.24 21.46 22.88
N LEU A 592 -20.30 20.90 22.12
CA LEU A 592 -18.86 20.93 22.42
C LEU A 592 -18.02 21.26 21.18
N SER A 593 -16.90 21.95 21.36
CA SER A 593 -15.98 22.31 20.27
C SER A 593 -14.74 21.43 20.28
N ILE A 594 -14.53 20.67 19.20
CA ILE A 594 -13.39 19.76 19.03
C ILE A 594 -12.20 20.46 18.37
N SER A 595 -12.48 21.33 17.40
CA SER A 595 -11.47 22.01 16.61
C SER A 595 -11.98 23.35 16.11
N LYS A 596 -11.14 24.14 15.42
CA LYS A 596 -11.52 25.41 14.78
C LYS A 596 -11.87 25.23 13.29
N VAL A 597 -12.26 24.02 12.88
CA VAL A 597 -12.30 23.56 11.48
C VAL A 597 -13.46 22.58 11.27
N LYS A 598 -14.09 22.62 10.08
CA LYS A 598 -15.26 21.80 9.74
C LYS A 598 -15.10 20.32 10.09
N ILE A 599 -16.03 19.80 10.89
CA ILE A 599 -16.18 18.36 11.12
C ILE A 599 -16.62 17.73 9.79
N THR A 600 -15.94 16.67 9.38
CA THR A 600 -16.21 15.97 8.11
C THR A 600 -17.01 14.68 8.29
N THR A 601 -16.94 14.07 9.47
CA THR A 601 -17.67 12.85 9.82
C THR A 601 -18.13 12.91 11.27
N VAL A 602 -19.33 12.38 11.51
CA VAL A 602 -19.80 11.94 12.82
C VAL A 602 -20.49 10.60 12.61
N VAL A 603 -20.17 9.59 13.42
CA VAL A 603 -20.77 8.24 13.34
C VAL A 603 -20.88 7.65 14.75
N PHE A 604 -22.04 7.07 15.07
CA PHE A 604 -22.28 6.32 16.31
C PHE A 604 -21.66 4.92 16.27
N ASN A 605 -21.46 4.35 17.46
CA ASN A 605 -21.22 2.91 17.62
C ASN A 605 -22.54 2.11 17.59
N ASP A 606 -22.48 0.79 17.38
CA ASP A 606 -23.67 -0.10 17.30
C ASP A 606 -24.49 -0.12 18.61
N LEU A 607 -23.85 0.13 19.74
CA LEU A 607 -24.46 0.29 21.08
C LEU A 607 -24.80 1.76 21.44
N GLY A 608 -24.50 2.73 20.56
CA GLY A 608 -24.74 4.15 20.77
C GLY A 608 -23.93 4.85 21.86
N ASN A 609 -23.06 4.15 22.60
CA ASN A 609 -22.25 4.71 23.71
C ASN A 609 -21.12 5.66 23.23
N TRP A 610 -20.53 5.38 22.06
CA TRP A 610 -19.38 6.12 21.54
C TRP A 610 -19.72 6.87 20.25
N LEU A 611 -19.08 8.02 20.07
CA LEU A 611 -19.16 8.90 18.92
C LEU A 611 -17.79 9.03 18.25
N THR A 612 -17.68 8.61 17.00
CA THR A 612 -16.48 8.83 16.18
C THR A 612 -16.60 10.15 15.44
N LEU A 613 -15.61 11.04 15.60
CA LEU A 613 -15.58 12.37 14.98
C LEU A 613 -14.27 12.57 14.20
N GLY A 614 -14.38 12.98 12.94
CA GLY A 614 -13.24 13.14 12.03
C GLY A 614 -13.15 14.54 11.40
N CYS A 615 -11.96 15.16 11.47
CA CYS A 615 -11.66 16.46 10.88
C CYS A 615 -10.50 16.36 9.87
N ALA A 616 -10.83 16.24 8.58
CA ALA A 616 -9.88 15.93 7.52
C ALA A 616 -8.78 17.00 7.34
N LYS A 617 -9.13 18.30 7.45
CA LYS A 617 -8.17 19.41 7.28
C LYS A 617 -7.16 19.54 8.43
N LEU A 618 -7.31 18.82 9.54
CA LEU A 618 -6.31 18.77 10.61
C LEU A 618 -5.66 17.39 10.78
N GLY A 619 -6.05 16.40 9.96
CA GLY A 619 -5.63 15.01 10.15
C GLY A 619 -6.05 14.44 11.52
N GLN A 620 -7.18 14.90 12.06
CA GLN A 620 -7.67 14.57 13.40
C GLN A 620 -8.77 13.51 13.34
N LEU A 621 -8.67 12.51 14.21
CA LEU A 621 -9.64 11.44 14.44
C LEU A 621 -9.78 11.21 15.95
N LEU A 622 -11.02 11.19 16.44
CA LEU A 622 -11.29 10.93 17.85
C LEU A 622 -12.52 10.06 18.05
N VAL A 623 -12.55 9.39 19.21
CA VAL A 623 -13.70 8.64 19.73
C VAL A 623 -14.03 9.23 21.11
N TRP A 624 -15.27 9.71 21.25
CA TRP A 624 -15.81 10.36 22.44
C TRP A 624 -16.87 9.47 23.07
N GLU A 625 -16.76 9.20 24.37
CA GLU A 625 -17.83 8.59 25.15
C GLU A 625 -18.66 9.70 25.80
N TRP A 626 -19.86 9.92 25.28
CA TRP A 626 -20.70 11.04 25.70
C TRP A 626 -21.26 10.88 27.12
N LYS A 627 -21.35 9.64 27.64
CA LYS A 627 -21.84 9.36 29.00
C LYS A 627 -20.83 9.68 30.11
N SER A 628 -19.53 9.56 29.83
CA SER A 628 -18.43 9.83 30.77
C SER A 628 -17.70 11.15 30.46
N GLU A 629 -18.13 11.87 29.41
CA GLU A 629 -17.49 13.08 28.87
C GLU A 629 -15.98 12.91 28.64
N SER A 630 -15.59 11.75 28.11
CA SER A 630 -14.19 11.34 27.97
C SER A 630 -13.78 10.98 26.53
N TYR A 631 -12.50 11.16 26.23
CA TYR A 631 -11.90 10.74 24.96
C TYR A 631 -11.32 9.33 25.09
N ILE A 632 -11.98 8.34 24.47
CA ILE A 632 -11.45 6.98 24.30
C ILE A 632 -10.24 6.99 23.35
N LEU A 633 -10.31 7.83 22.31
CA LEU A 633 -9.22 8.03 21.36
C LEU A 633 -9.15 9.51 20.96
N LYS A 634 -7.94 10.08 20.86
CA LYS A 634 -7.71 11.44 20.34
C LYS A 634 -6.39 11.50 19.59
N GLN A 635 -6.43 11.14 18.30
CA GLN A 635 -5.23 11.06 17.45
C GLN A 635 -5.19 12.20 16.44
N GLN A 636 -3.98 12.74 16.22
CA GLN A 636 -3.72 13.77 15.23
C GLN A 636 -2.45 13.47 14.46
N GLY A 637 -2.57 13.37 13.13
CA GLY A 637 -1.45 13.29 12.20
C GLY A 637 -0.75 14.62 11.96
N HIS A 638 0.28 14.60 11.12
CA HIS A 638 0.80 15.81 10.49
C HIS A 638 -0.07 16.16 9.28
N TYR A 639 -0.42 17.44 9.14
CA TYR A 639 -1.20 17.94 8.00
C TYR A 639 -0.31 18.34 6.81
N TYR A 640 0.88 18.88 7.09
CA TYR A 640 1.88 19.23 6.08
C TYR A 640 2.92 18.09 5.89
N ASP A 641 3.85 18.26 4.95
CA ASP A 641 4.89 17.27 4.65
C ASP A 641 5.76 16.99 5.89
N VAL A 642 6.01 15.71 6.16
CA VAL A 642 6.97 15.29 7.20
C VAL A 642 8.38 15.42 6.63
N ASN A 643 9.23 16.21 7.29
CA ASN A 643 10.60 16.48 6.88
C ASN A 643 11.57 15.40 7.35
N CYS A 644 11.51 15.10 8.65
CA CYS A 644 12.53 14.31 9.33
C CYS A 644 11.90 13.21 10.19
N ILE A 645 12.68 12.13 10.34
CA ILE A 645 12.36 10.97 11.15
C ILE A 645 13.62 10.59 11.93
N ALA A 646 13.45 10.16 13.18
CA ALA A 646 14.46 9.39 13.91
C ALA A 646 13.79 8.21 14.63
N TYR A 647 14.39 7.02 14.53
CA TYR A 647 14.07 5.89 15.42
C TYR A 647 14.81 6.07 16.74
N SER A 648 14.16 5.69 17.83
CA SER A 648 14.83 5.45 19.11
C SER A 648 15.83 4.28 19.01
N PRO A 649 16.89 4.24 19.84
CA PRO A 649 17.94 3.21 19.73
C PRO A 649 17.46 1.77 19.94
N ASP A 650 16.31 1.59 20.60
CA ASP A 650 15.60 0.33 20.87
C ASP A 650 14.53 -0.03 19.83
N SER A 651 14.23 0.84 18.85
CA SER A 651 13.13 0.71 17.87
C SER A 651 11.71 0.62 18.45
N GLN A 652 11.46 1.05 19.69
CA GLN A 652 10.09 1.16 20.24
C GLN A 652 9.37 2.41 19.72
N PHE A 653 10.07 3.53 19.67
CA PHE A 653 9.55 4.85 19.31
C PHE A 653 10.10 5.38 17.98
N LEU A 654 9.27 6.16 17.30
CA LEU A 654 9.58 6.89 16.08
C LEU A 654 9.23 8.36 16.29
N ALA A 655 10.22 9.25 16.24
CA ALA A 655 10.00 10.69 16.29
C ALA A 655 9.88 11.23 14.85
N THR A 656 8.89 12.11 14.62
CA THR A 656 8.62 12.74 13.32
C THR A 656 8.50 14.25 13.46
N GLY A 657 9.13 14.99 12.54
CA GLY A 657 9.12 16.45 12.51
C GLY A 657 8.71 16.95 11.13
N ALA A 658 7.86 17.98 11.09
CA ALA A 658 7.19 18.42 9.87
C ALA A 658 7.16 19.95 9.74
N ASP A 659 6.62 20.41 8.60
CA ASP A 659 6.35 21.84 8.35
C ASP A 659 5.21 22.40 9.25
N ASP A 660 4.53 21.56 10.05
CA ASP A 660 3.46 21.96 10.97
C ASP A 660 3.94 22.45 12.35
N ASN A 661 5.22 22.81 12.44
CA ASN A 661 6.01 23.22 13.61
C ASN A 661 6.02 22.27 14.82
N LYS A 662 5.57 21.02 14.63
CA LYS A 662 5.44 20.03 15.71
C LYS A 662 6.37 18.85 15.54
N ILE A 663 6.74 18.30 16.68
CA ILE A 663 7.40 17.01 16.79
C ILE A 663 6.38 16.04 17.39
N LYS A 664 6.19 14.89 16.75
CA LYS A 664 5.30 13.82 17.24
C LYS A 664 6.12 12.57 17.53
N VAL A 665 5.85 11.94 18.66
CA VAL A 665 6.47 10.66 19.02
C VAL A 665 5.41 9.57 18.94
N TRP A 666 5.69 8.59 18.08
CA TRP A 666 4.80 7.47 17.77
C TRP A 666 5.38 6.19 18.34
N THR A 667 4.53 5.36 18.94
CA THR A 667 4.92 3.98 19.30
C THR A 667 4.75 3.09 18.07
N VAL A 668 5.80 2.38 17.66
CA VAL A 668 5.85 1.68 16.36
C VAL A 668 4.87 0.51 16.29
N SER A 669 4.62 -0.18 17.42
CA SER A 669 3.73 -1.35 17.51
C SER A 669 2.24 -1.00 17.51
N SER A 670 1.84 0.07 18.20
CA SER A 670 0.44 0.56 18.21
C SER A 670 0.11 1.51 17.06
N GLY A 671 1.12 2.20 16.52
CA GLY A 671 0.95 3.25 15.51
C GLY A 671 0.33 4.54 16.03
N PHE A 672 0.16 4.69 17.35
CA PHE A 672 -0.40 5.87 17.98
C PHE A 672 0.67 6.91 18.34
N CYS A 673 0.32 8.20 18.18
CA CYS A 673 1.05 9.32 18.74
C CYS A 673 0.66 9.45 20.22
N PHE A 674 1.62 9.33 21.13
CA PHE A 674 1.39 9.53 22.57
C PHE A 674 1.83 10.93 23.04
N VAL A 675 2.84 11.52 22.37
CA VAL A 675 3.37 12.85 22.71
C VAL A 675 3.44 13.73 21.46
N THR A 676 3.09 15.01 21.62
CA THR A 676 3.29 16.05 20.61
C THR A 676 3.92 17.27 21.27
N PHE A 677 5.15 17.61 20.87
CA PHE A 677 5.81 18.85 21.27
C PHE A 677 5.51 19.97 20.25
N SER A 678 5.30 21.19 20.75
CA SER A 678 4.91 22.35 19.92
C SER A 678 5.51 23.67 20.43
N GLU A 679 6.76 23.66 20.88
CA GLU A 679 7.49 24.89 21.25
C GLU A 679 8.22 25.54 20.06
N HIS A 680 8.51 24.78 19.00
CA HIS A 680 9.08 25.33 17.78
C HIS A 680 8.06 26.23 17.10
N THR A 681 8.50 27.40 16.63
CA THR A 681 7.61 28.37 15.96
C THR A 681 7.53 28.11 14.46
N SER A 682 8.60 27.60 13.85
CA SER A 682 8.74 27.29 12.42
C SER A 682 8.94 25.79 12.16
N ALA A 683 9.08 25.42 10.88
CA ALA A 683 9.25 24.04 10.44
C ALA A 683 10.41 23.32 11.14
N VAL A 684 10.22 22.04 11.49
CA VAL A 684 11.27 21.17 12.04
C VAL A 684 12.03 20.52 10.89
N THR A 685 13.34 20.70 10.83
CA THR A 685 14.18 20.31 9.69
C THR A 685 14.85 18.96 9.90
N ALA A 686 15.45 18.76 11.08
CA ALA A 686 16.12 17.51 11.46
C ALA A 686 15.73 17.05 12.87
N LEU A 687 15.76 15.73 13.05
CA LEU A 687 15.59 15.04 14.33
C LEU A 687 16.71 14.01 14.49
N HIS A 688 17.20 13.86 15.71
CA HIS A 688 18.23 12.88 16.06
C HIS A 688 17.94 12.33 17.47
N PHE A 689 17.86 11.01 17.60
CA PHE A 689 17.86 10.35 18.90
C PHE A 689 19.31 10.17 19.36
N MET A 690 19.62 10.53 20.60
CA MET A 690 20.90 10.20 21.20
C MET A 690 21.03 8.69 21.44
N ALA A 691 22.26 8.20 21.64
CA ALA A 691 22.53 6.79 21.96
C ALA A 691 21.83 6.31 23.25
N SER A 692 21.54 7.22 24.18
CA SER A 692 20.66 7.00 25.33
C SER A 692 19.20 7.28 24.95
N ASN A 693 18.31 6.28 25.12
CA ASN A 693 16.93 6.27 24.62
C ASN A 693 16.02 7.42 25.11
N HIS A 694 16.45 8.16 26.14
CA HIS A 694 15.62 9.12 26.87
C HIS A 694 15.69 10.56 26.34
N VAL A 695 16.60 10.86 25.41
CA VAL A 695 16.78 12.20 24.84
C VAL A 695 16.62 12.21 23.33
N LEU A 696 15.69 13.06 22.86
CA LEU A 696 15.49 13.41 21.46
C LEU A 696 16.01 14.84 21.22
N LEU A 697 16.72 15.05 20.12
CA LEU A 697 17.20 16.36 19.68
C LEU A 697 16.45 16.80 18.42
N SER A 698 16.11 18.08 18.30
CA SER A 698 15.45 18.67 17.14
C SER A 698 16.08 19.99 16.69
N ALA A 699 16.14 20.20 15.38
CA ALA A 699 16.57 21.45 14.75
C ALA A 699 15.42 22.06 13.92
N SER A 700 15.39 23.38 13.80
CA SER A 700 14.32 24.11 13.11
C SER A 700 14.80 25.38 12.43
N LEU A 701 14.02 25.85 11.46
CA LEU A 701 14.15 27.18 10.85
C LEU A 701 13.81 28.33 11.83
N ASP A 702 13.35 28.04 13.05
CA ASP A 702 13.17 29.07 14.10
C ASP A 702 14.48 29.57 14.74
N GLY A 703 15.63 28.99 14.35
CA GLY A 703 16.94 29.35 14.86
C GLY A 703 17.29 28.74 16.22
N THR A 704 16.59 27.67 16.59
CA THR A 704 16.90 26.87 17.79
C THR A 704 17.21 25.42 17.45
N VAL A 705 18.07 24.82 18.28
CA VAL A 705 18.09 23.37 18.50
C VAL A 705 17.51 23.12 19.89
N ARG A 706 16.69 22.09 20.08
CA ARG A 706 16.06 21.74 21.37
C ARG A 706 16.35 20.28 21.76
N ALA A 707 16.54 20.04 23.06
CA ALA A 707 16.67 18.71 23.64
C ALA A 707 15.46 18.39 24.52
N TRP A 708 14.82 17.26 24.22
CA TRP A 708 13.58 16.79 24.80
C TRP A 708 13.84 15.58 25.70
N ASP A 709 13.40 15.68 26.95
CA ASP A 709 13.38 14.61 27.95
C ASP A 709 12.10 13.78 27.73
N LEU A 710 12.25 12.51 27.32
CA LEU A 710 11.12 11.61 27.06
C LEU A 710 10.55 10.92 28.30
N PHE A 711 11.15 11.08 29.49
CA PHE A 711 10.49 10.67 30.74
C PHE A 711 9.59 11.78 31.27
N ARG A 712 10.02 13.04 31.17
CA ARG A 712 9.29 14.20 31.74
C ARG A 712 8.56 15.06 30.69
N TYR A 713 8.56 14.62 29.43
CA TYR A 713 7.90 15.24 28.28
C TYR A 713 8.09 16.75 28.17
N ARG A 714 9.33 17.21 28.34
CA ARG A 714 9.70 18.63 28.36
C ARG A 714 10.96 18.90 27.57
N ASN A 715 11.06 20.10 27.00
CA ASN A 715 12.36 20.68 26.66
C ASN A 715 13.15 20.94 27.96
N PHE A 716 14.42 20.53 27.99
CA PHE A 716 15.32 20.82 29.12
C PHE A 716 16.57 21.61 28.73
N ARG A 717 16.90 21.70 27.44
CA ARG A 717 17.93 22.59 26.86
C ARG A 717 17.47 23.11 25.50
N THR A 718 17.46 24.43 25.35
CA THR A 718 17.43 25.10 24.05
C THR A 718 18.83 25.64 23.76
N PHE A 719 19.38 25.31 22.61
CA PHE A 719 20.65 25.82 22.11
C PHE A 719 20.37 26.90 21.06
N THR A 720 21.08 28.01 21.16
CA THR A 720 20.98 29.16 20.27
C THR A 720 22.38 29.65 19.89
N THR A 721 22.42 30.53 18.89
CA THR A 721 23.61 31.22 18.39
C THR A 721 23.55 32.72 18.70
N PRO A 722 24.69 33.43 18.79
CA PRO A 722 24.72 34.87 19.09
C PRO A 722 23.98 35.75 18.07
N SER A 723 23.86 35.28 16.83
CA SER A 723 22.91 35.78 15.83
C SER A 723 21.95 34.64 15.45
N SER A 724 20.69 34.94 15.14
CA SER A 724 19.74 33.89 14.72
C SER A 724 20.11 33.38 13.32
N LYS A 725 20.20 32.05 13.16
CA LYS A 725 20.59 31.34 11.93
C LYS A 725 19.68 30.14 11.72
N GLN A 726 19.30 29.83 10.47
CA GLN A 726 18.43 28.68 10.21
C GLN A 726 19.21 27.36 10.17
N PHE A 727 18.77 26.38 10.97
CA PHE A 727 19.39 25.05 11.03
C PHE A 727 18.67 24.04 10.13
N VAL A 728 19.44 23.27 9.35
CA VAL A 728 18.92 22.26 8.42
C VAL A 728 19.33 20.84 8.82
N SER A 729 20.56 20.67 9.30
CA SER A 729 21.16 19.38 9.63
C SER A 729 21.55 19.32 11.11
N LEU A 730 21.52 18.11 11.70
CA LEU A 730 21.71 17.88 13.13
C LEU A 730 22.33 16.49 13.39
N ALA A 731 23.35 16.44 14.23
CA ALA A 731 23.95 15.19 14.72
C ALA A 731 24.42 15.35 16.18
N SER A 732 24.53 14.24 16.92
CA SER A 732 25.25 14.20 18.20
C SER A 732 26.30 13.10 18.21
N ASP A 733 27.34 13.31 19.01
CA ASP A 733 28.40 12.33 19.25
C ASP A 733 27.84 11.05 19.93
N PRO A 734 28.41 9.84 19.69
CA PRO A 734 27.94 8.61 20.33
C PRO A 734 27.96 8.60 21.87
N SER A 735 28.81 9.41 22.52
CA SER A 735 28.78 9.62 23.99
C SER A 735 27.58 10.46 24.46
N GLY A 736 26.99 11.25 23.55
CA GLY A 736 25.91 12.19 23.85
C GLY A 736 26.35 13.52 24.47
N GLU A 737 27.65 13.78 24.64
CA GLU A 737 28.12 15.02 25.30
C GLU A 737 28.09 16.26 24.40
N VAL A 738 28.26 16.05 23.08
CA VAL A 738 28.42 17.10 22.07
C VAL A 738 27.33 17.00 21.00
N ILE A 739 26.82 18.16 20.58
CA ILE A 739 25.77 18.32 19.56
C ILE A 739 26.29 19.27 18.48
N CYS A 740 26.09 18.91 17.22
CA CYS A 740 26.46 19.71 16.05
C CYS A 740 25.25 19.98 15.16
N ALA A 741 25.07 21.23 14.71
CA ALA A 741 24.04 21.58 13.73
C ALA A 741 24.59 22.47 12.61
N GLY A 742 24.17 22.18 11.37
CA GLY A 742 24.62 22.86 10.17
C GLY A 742 23.63 23.91 9.71
N THR A 743 24.15 25.08 9.34
CA THR A 743 23.33 26.23 8.91
C THR A 743 23.16 26.29 7.40
N PHE A 744 22.00 26.80 6.96
CA PHE A 744 21.77 27.09 5.54
C PHE A 744 22.43 28.40 5.10
N ASP A 745 22.26 29.48 5.87
CA ASP A 745 22.62 30.84 5.43
C ASP A 745 24.08 31.22 5.70
N SER A 746 24.71 30.62 6.72
CA SER A 746 26.07 30.97 7.18
C SER A 746 27.14 29.96 6.81
N TYR A 747 26.77 28.77 6.36
CA TYR A 747 27.66 27.66 5.96
C TYR A 747 28.53 27.08 7.09
N GLU A 748 28.53 27.72 8.27
CA GLU A 748 29.12 27.28 9.52
C GLU A 748 28.36 26.10 10.15
N ILE A 749 29.12 25.27 10.89
CA ILE A 749 28.60 24.21 11.75
C ILE A 749 28.84 24.64 13.21
N TYR A 750 27.77 24.69 13.99
CA TYR A 750 27.81 25.13 15.38
C TYR A 750 27.89 23.91 16.31
N VAL A 751 28.77 23.97 17.32
CA VAL A 751 29.07 22.86 18.24
C VAL A 751 28.72 23.27 19.67
N TRP A 752 27.82 22.56 20.35
CA TRP A 752 27.44 22.83 21.74
C TRP A 752 27.66 21.62 22.65
N SER A 753 27.90 21.90 23.94
CA SER A 753 27.87 20.90 25.02
C SER A 753 26.45 20.69 25.51
N LEU A 754 25.94 19.45 25.50
CA LEU A 754 24.60 19.13 26.04
C LEU A 754 24.47 19.51 27.52
N LYS A 755 25.50 19.20 28.31
CA LYS A 755 25.51 19.42 29.78
C LYS A 755 25.33 20.90 30.13
N THR A 756 26.04 21.79 29.45
CA THR A 756 26.05 23.24 29.77
C THR A 756 25.16 24.10 28.88
N ALA A 757 24.76 23.60 27.70
CA ALA A 757 24.15 24.34 26.60
C ALA A 757 24.91 25.60 26.14
N ARG A 758 26.21 25.67 26.43
CA ARG A 758 27.11 26.67 25.84
C ARG A 758 27.60 26.19 24.48
N LEU A 759 27.74 27.13 23.57
CA LEU A 759 28.50 26.96 22.34
C LEU A 759 29.97 26.70 22.73
N LEU A 760 30.52 25.60 22.25
CA LEU A 760 31.93 25.22 22.41
C LEU A 760 32.77 25.83 21.30
N ASP A 761 32.32 25.67 20.05
CA ASP A 761 33.04 26.14 18.87
C ASP A 761 32.14 26.36 17.65
N VAL A 762 32.71 26.99 16.62
CA VAL A 762 32.11 27.18 15.30
C VAL A 762 33.07 26.67 14.25
N LEU A 763 32.78 25.49 13.68
CA LEU A 763 33.57 24.92 12.61
C LEU A 763 33.24 25.66 11.31
N SER A 764 34.26 26.26 10.71
CA SER A 764 34.18 27.14 9.55
C SER A 764 35.16 26.67 8.46
N GLY A 765 34.82 26.96 7.19
CA GLY A 765 35.64 26.60 6.04
C GLY A 765 34.87 26.03 4.85
N HIS A 766 33.60 25.64 5.02
CA HIS A 766 32.71 25.36 3.90
C HIS A 766 32.30 26.64 3.16
N GLU A 767 32.21 26.57 1.83
CA GLU A 767 31.87 27.73 0.98
C GLU A 767 30.38 27.77 0.57
N GLY A 768 29.56 26.85 1.12
CA GLY A 768 28.13 26.75 0.82
C GLY A 768 27.33 25.94 1.87
N PRO A 769 25.99 25.88 1.72
CA PRO A 769 25.08 25.30 2.72
C PRO A 769 25.42 23.87 3.17
N VAL A 770 25.47 23.63 4.48
CA VAL A 770 25.79 22.31 5.06
C VAL A 770 24.53 21.47 5.22
N HIS A 771 24.19 20.74 4.15
CA HIS A 771 22.92 20.01 4.05
C HIS A 771 22.91 18.68 4.83
N GLY A 772 24.07 18.08 5.09
CA GLY A 772 24.20 16.82 5.82
C GLY A 772 25.27 16.88 6.91
N LEU A 773 24.95 16.29 8.06
CA LEU A 773 25.85 16.04 9.19
C LEU A 773 25.60 14.65 9.75
N MET A 774 26.67 13.92 10.07
CA MET A 774 26.60 12.66 10.80
C MET A 774 27.93 12.41 11.53
N PHE A 775 27.90 11.94 12.77
CA PHE A 775 29.09 11.41 13.46
C PHE A 775 29.38 9.96 13.03
N SER A 776 30.65 9.57 13.05
CA SER A 776 31.02 8.15 12.96
C SER A 776 30.45 7.38 14.17
N PRO A 777 29.95 6.14 13.99
CA PRO A 777 29.42 5.33 15.08
C PRO A 777 30.49 4.73 16.00
N THR A 778 31.78 4.77 15.61
CA THR A 778 32.89 4.19 16.38
C THR A 778 33.93 5.23 16.83
N ASN A 779 34.08 6.32 16.07
CA ASN A 779 35.09 7.36 16.30
C ASN A 779 34.36 8.68 16.52
N ALA A 780 34.92 9.60 17.31
CA ALA A 780 34.29 10.89 17.63
C ALA A 780 34.40 11.94 16.50
N ILE A 781 34.46 11.48 15.24
CA ILE A 781 34.70 12.26 14.03
C ILE A 781 33.36 12.62 13.38
N LEU A 782 33.16 13.91 13.11
CA LEU A 782 31.99 14.44 12.41
C LEU A 782 32.26 14.48 10.90
N ALA A 783 31.34 13.93 10.09
CA ALA A 783 31.31 14.18 8.65
C ALA A 783 30.26 15.25 8.31
N SER A 784 30.62 16.19 7.43
CA SER A 784 29.73 17.20 6.87
C SER A 784 29.71 17.17 5.35
N SER A 785 28.54 17.35 4.75
CA SER A 785 28.38 17.46 3.29
C SER A 785 27.76 18.79 2.88
N SER A 786 28.39 19.49 1.95
CA SER A 786 28.00 20.83 1.51
C SER A 786 27.77 20.92 -0.01
N TRP A 787 27.03 21.94 -0.41
CA TRP A 787 26.88 22.34 -1.81
C TRP A 787 28.16 22.99 -2.39
N ASP A 788 29.20 23.25 -1.57
CA ASP A 788 30.55 23.58 -2.04
C ASP A 788 31.28 22.41 -2.74
N LYS A 789 30.58 21.28 -2.91
CA LYS A 789 31.05 20.03 -3.54
C LYS A 789 32.13 19.30 -2.74
N THR A 790 32.29 19.63 -1.46
CA THR A 790 33.16 18.88 -0.53
C THR A 790 32.34 18.10 0.49
N VAL A 791 32.87 16.94 0.86
CA VAL A 791 32.60 16.33 2.17
C VAL A 791 33.84 16.53 3.02
N ARG A 792 33.67 16.87 4.30
CA ARG A 792 34.79 17.11 5.22
C ARG A 792 34.64 16.29 6.48
N LEU A 793 35.76 15.76 6.96
CA LEU A 793 35.86 15.10 8.25
C LEU A 793 36.43 16.10 9.27
N TRP A 794 35.81 16.21 10.43
CA TRP A 794 36.24 17.10 11.51
C TRP A 794 36.45 16.28 12.77
N ASP A 795 37.61 16.42 13.39
CA ASP A 795 37.77 16.04 14.79
C ASP A 795 37.22 17.19 15.65
N VAL A 796 36.32 16.86 16.57
CA VAL A 796 35.63 17.85 17.43
C VAL A 796 36.33 18.01 18.79
N PHE A 797 37.37 17.21 19.06
CA PHE A 797 38.04 17.08 20.35
C PHE A 797 39.53 17.48 20.29
N GLU A 798 40.24 17.15 19.21
CA GLU A 798 41.69 17.41 19.08
C GLU A 798 42.05 18.71 18.34
N GLY A 799 41.13 19.35 17.59
CA GLY A 799 41.47 20.57 16.86
C GLY A 799 40.30 21.39 16.28
N LYS A 800 40.63 22.57 15.73
CA LYS A 800 39.67 23.52 15.11
C LYS A 800 39.55 23.37 13.58
N GLY A 801 40.01 22.26 13.00
CA GLY A 801 40.19 22.09 11.56
C GLY A 801 39.50 20.85 11.01
N ALA A 802 39.27 20.83 9.69
CA ALA A 802 38.95 19.61 8.99
C ALA A 802 40.21 18.73 8.91
N VAL A 803 40.09 17.45 9.25
CA VAL A 803 41.15 16.44 9.17
C VAL A 803 41.38 16.06 7.72
N GLU A 804 40.29 15.79 6.98
CA GLU A 804 40.30 15.42 5.57
C GLU A 804 39.17 16.10 4.81
N THR A 805 39.36 16.26 3.49
CA THR A 805 38.38 16.85 2.58
C THR A 805 38.27 16.02 1.30
N PHE A 806 37.08 15.47 1.04
CA PHE A 806 36.78 14.66 -0.14
C PHE A 806 36.13 15.54 -1.23
N PRO A 807 36.79 15.78 -2.37
CA PRO A 807 36.26 16.62 -3.44
C PRO A 807 35.32 15.83 -4.36
N HIS A 808 34.19 16.43 -4.72
CA HIS A 808 33.23 15.93 -5.70
C HIS A 808 33.09 16.86 -6.91
N THR A 809 32.60 16.34 -8.03
CA THR A 809 32.32 17.13 -9.25
C THR A 809 31.05 17.98 -9.13
N HIS A 810 30.12 17.55 -8.27
CA HIS A 810 28.78 18.11 -8.10
C HIS A 810 28.38 18.16 -6.63
N ASP A 811 27.45 19.06 -6.34
CA ASP A 811 26.99 19.47 -5.02
C ASP A 811 26.54 18.25 -4.20
N VAL A 812 27.00 18.15 -2.95
CA VAL A 812 26.73 16.98 -2.10
C VAL A 812 25.49 17.24 -1.24
N LEU A 813 24.49 16.36 -1.37
CA LEU A 813 23.18 16.54 -0.76
C LEU A 813 23.05 15.86 0.60
N THR A 814 23.70 14.71 0.80
CA THR A 814 23.66 14.01 2.08
C THR A 814 24.86 13.09 2.25
N VAL A 815 25.17 12.78 3.51
CA VAL A 815 26.21 11.85 3.92
C VAL A 815 25.63 10.82 4.91
N ALA A 816 26.10 9.58 4.83
CA ALA A 816 25.79 8.54 5.78
C ALA A 816 27.04 7.71 6.10
N TYR A 817 27.30 7.44 7.38
CA TYR A 817 28.27 6.43 7.80
C TYR A 817 27.65 5.04 7.77
N ARG A 818 28.46 4.05 7.42
CA ARG A 818 28.20 2.63 7.66
C ARG A 818 28.33 2.32 9.16
N PRO A 819 27.55 1.39 9.74
CA PRO A 819 27.61 1.05 11.17
C PRO A 819 28.98 0.55 11.69
N ASP A 820 29.90 0.19 10.79
CA ASP A 820 31.24 -0.28 11.13
C ASP A 820 32.28 0.85 11.31
N GLY A 821 31.91 2.10 10.98
CA GLY A 821 32.74 3.30 11.07
C GLY A 821 33.74 3.51 9.92
N LYS A 822 33.89 2.53 9.01
CA LYS A 822 34.95 2.50 7.98
C LYS A 822 34.56 3.09 6.63
N GLN A 823 33.28 3.02 6.30
CA GLN A 823 32.78 3.41 4.98
C GLN A 823 31.76 4.54 5.12
N LEU A 824 31.85 5.50 4.20
CA LEU A 824 31.03 6.71 4.19
C LEU A 824 30.44 6.90 2.79
N ALA A 825 29.10 6.95 2.72
CA ALA A 825 28.38 7.13 1.47
C ALA A 825 27.91 8.58 1.30
N CYS A 826 28.11 9.14 0.10
CA CYS A 826 27.73 10.50 -0.26
C CYS A 826 26.80 10.49 -1.48
N SER A 827 25.64 11.17 -1.42
CA SER A 827 24.82 11.39 -2.62
C SER A 827 25.07 12.77 -3.21
N THR A 828 25.40 12.81 -4.50
CA THR A 828 25.57 14.04 -5.27
C THR A 828 24.30 14.42 -6.05
N LEU A 829 24.19 15.70 -6.41
CA LEU A 829 23.10 16.25 -7.24
C LEU A 829 22.95 15.56 -8.61
N ASP A 830 23.99 14.88 -9.08
CA ASP A 830 23.99 14.10 -10.33
C ASP A 830 23.26 12.75 -10.21
N GLY A 831 22.90 12.32 -8.99
CA GLY A 831 22.25 11.03 -8.72
C GLY A 831 23.20 9.84 -8.65
N GLN A 832 24.50 10.09 -8.45
CA GLN A 832 25.47 9.05 -8.08
C GLN A 832 25.56 8.93 -6.55
N ILE A 833 25.94 7.74 -6.07
CA ILE A 833 26.30 7.49 -4.67
C ILE A 833 27.77 7.07 -4.64
N HIS A 834 28.62 7.88 -4.03
CA HIS A 834 30.05 7.62 -3.88
C HIS A 834 30.33 6.97 -2.53
N PHE A 835 31.30 6.05 -2.47
CA PHE A 835 31.69 5.35 -1.25
C PHE A 835 33.17 5.62 -0.96
N TRP A 836 33.45 6.33 0.14
CA TRP A 836 34.80 6.64 0.61
C TRP A 836 35.19 5.72 1.76
N ASP A 837 36.47 5.35 1.83
CA ASP A 837 37.08 4.86 3.07
C ASP A 837 37.44 6.05 3.96
N THR A 838 37.19 5.94 5.26
CA THR A 838 37.34 7.03 6.26
C THR A 838 38.66 7.00 7.01
N ILE A 839 39.55 6.05 6.69
CA ILE A 839 40.89 5.90 7.28
C ILE A 839 41.97 6.25 6.26
N ASP A 840 41.81 5.81 5.01
CA ASP A 840 42.77 6.08 3.93
C ASP A 840 42.38 7.30 3.06
N GLY A 841 41.17 7.84 3.24
CA GLY A 841 40.64 8.98 2.47
C GLY A 841 40.34 8.70 0.98
N VAL A 842 40.33 7.42 0.57
CA VAL A 842 40.23 7.01 -0.84
C VAL A 842 38.80 6.69 -1.27
N LEU A 843 38.42 7.09 -2.49
CA LEU A 843 37.18 6.68 -3.15
C LEU A 843 37.25 5.20 -3.53
N MET A 844 36.43 4.36 -2.90
CA MET A 844 36.39 2.92 -3.15
C MET A 844 35.66 2.55 -4.44
N TYR A 845 34.45 3.09 -4.63
CA TYR A 845 33.58 2.85 -5.80
C TYR A 845 32.41 3.85 -5.85
N THR A 846 31.56 3.76 -6.87
CA THR A 846 30.42 4.67 -7.10
C THR A 846 29.27 3.97 -7.82
N ILE A 847 28.03 4.19 -7.37
CA ILE A 847 26.81 3.59 -7.91
C ILE A 847 25.99 4.64 -8.70
N GLU A 848 25.64 4.34 -9.96
CA GLU A 848 24.89 5.24 -10.86
C GLU A 848 23.35 5.21 -10.69
N GLY A 849 22.85 5.56 -9.50
CA GLY A 849 21.42 5.46 -9.19
C GLY A 849 20.48 6.41 -9.99
N ARG A 850 21.01 7.40 -10.73
CA ARG A 850 20.26 8.42 -11.50
C ARG A 850 19.16 7.86 -12.41
N ARG A 851 19.37 6.68 -12.98
CA ARG A 851 18.40 6.01 -13.89
C ARG A 851 17.33 5.21 -13.15
N ASP A 852 17.59 4.81 -11.91
CA ASP A 852 16.72 3.92 -11.15
C ASP A 852 15.74 4.71 -10.28
N ILE A 853 16.17 5.84 -9.70
CA ILE A 853 15.25 6.80 -9.06
C ILE A 853 14.38 7.56 -10.06
N ALA A 854 14.77 7.65 -11.34
CA ALA A 854 14.05 8.40 -12.35
C ALA A 854 12.60 7.92 -12.53
N GLY A 855 11.65 8.81 -12.21
CA GLY A 855 10.22 8.57 -12.36
C GLY A 855 9.41 9.77 -11.88
N GLY A 856 8.21 9.91 -12.43
CA GLY A 856 7.29 11.01 -12.17
C GLY A 856 7.42 12.15 -13.18
N ARG A 857 6.28 12.58 -13.72
CA ARG A 857 6.10 13.85 -14.41
C ARG A 857 5.13 14.70 -13.58
N LEU A 858 5.49 15.95 -13.34
CA LEU A 858 4.59 16.93 -12.71
C LEU A 858 3.57 17.43 -13.74
N MET A 859 2.34 17.73 -13.32
CA MET A 859 1.30 18.30 -14.19
C MET A 859 1.70 19.66 -14.77
N THR A 860 2.56 20.39 -14.07
CA THR A 860 3.15 21.66 -14.52
C THR A 860 4.37 21.49 -15.45
N ASP A 861 4.98 20.31 -15.49
CA ASP A 861 6.20 20.09 -16.28
C ASP A 861 5.88 19.92 -17.77
N ARG A 862 6.43 20.81 -18.59
CA ARG A 862 6.31 20.79 -20.06
C ARG A 862 7.24 19.75 -20.69
N ARG A 863 8.24 19.23 -19.97
CA ARG A 863 9.14 18.15 -20.40
C ARG A 863 8.53 16.77 -20.10
N SER A 864 9.08 15.72 -20.70
CA SER A 864 8.77 14.33 -20.34
C SER A 864 9.54 13.91 -19.08
N ALA A 865 9.05 12.93 -18.30
CA ALA A 865 9.79 12.40 -17.15
C ALA A 865 11.22 11.92 -17.50
N ALA A 866 11.38 11.36 -18.71
CA ALA A 866 12.67 10.96 -19.24
C ALA A 866 13.65 12.14 -19.42
N ASN A 867 13.16 13.33 -19.78
CA ASN A 867 13.98 14.51 -20.10
C ASN A 867 13.98 15.60 -19.01
N SER A 868 13.10 15.50 -18.00
CA SER A 868 13.13 16.40 -16.84
C SER A 868 14.39 16.17 -16.00
N SER A 869 14.98 17.24 -15.45
CA SER A 869 16.14 17.16 -14.56
C SER A 869 15.76 17.07 -13.08
N ALA A 870 14.53 17.43 -12.73
CA ALA A 870 14.00 17.33 -11.37
C ALA A 870 13.87 15.85 -10.92
N GLY A 871 14.05 15.59 -9.63
CA GLY A 871 13.77 14.30 -9.00
C GLY A 871 14.78 13.17 -9.28
N LYS A 872 15.89 13.44 -9.99
CA LYS A 872 16.86 12.43 -10.44
C LYS A 872 18.08 12.25 -9.51
N TYR A 873 17.94 12.59 -8.24
CA TYR A 873 18.99 12.53 -7.23
C TYR A 873 18.43 12.08 -5.87
N PHE A 874 19.30 11.58 -5.01
CA PHE A 874 18.96 11.18 -3.65
C PHE A 874 19.18 12.36 -2.70
N THR A 875 18.19 12.67 -1.86
CA THR A 875 18.31 13.67 -0.78
C THR A 875 18.55 13.00 0.58
N THR A 876 18.36 11.68 0.66
CA THR A 876 18.48 10.94 1.91
C THR A 876 19.02 9.53 1.63
N LEU A 877 20.05 9.15 2.39
CA LEU A 877 20.66 7.83 2.42
C LEU A 877 20.52 7.24 3.83
N CYS A 878 20.44 5.91 3.93
CA CYS A 878 20.50 5.19 5.20
C CYS A 878 21.08 3.79 4.97
N TYR A 879 22.19 3.47 5.62
CA TYR A 879 22.73 2.11 5.69
C TYR A 879 21.84 1.20 6.54
N SER A 880 21.78 -0.08 6.18
CA SER A 880 21.22 -1.13 7.02
C SER A 880 21.98 -1.26 8.35
N ALA A 881 21.33 -1.82 9.38
CA ALA A 881 21.88 -1.88 10.74
C ALA A 881 23.13 -2.79 10.86
N ASP A 882 23.30 -3.73 9.94
CA ASP A 882 24.45 -4.61 9.74
C ASP A 882 25.44 -4.09 8.67
N GLY A 883 25.03 -3.11 7.85
CA GLY A 883 25.84 -2.51 6.79
C GLY A 883 26.02 -3.37 5.54
N SER A 884 25.07 -4.25 5.20
CA SER A 884 25.04 -5.05 3.95
C SER A 884 24.41 -4.29 2.77
N TYR A 885 23.30 -3.58 3.00
CA TYR A 885 22.60 -2.80 1.97
C TYR A 885 22.43 -1.32 2.37
N ILE A 886 22.15 -0.46 1.39
CA ILE A 886 21.85 0.95 1.57
C ILE A 886 20.52 1.31 0.92
N LEU A 887 19.66 2.03 1.66
CA LEU A 887 18.45 2.64 1.14
C LEU A 887 18.72 4.09 0.71
N ALA A 888 18.20 4.46 -0.45
CA ALA A 888 18.36 5.78 -1.06
C ALA A 888 17.01 6.32 -1.55
N GLY A 889 16.68 7.55 -1.17
CA GLY A 889 15.41 8.22 -1.50
C GLY A 889 15.61 9.70 -1.83
N GLY A 890 14.61 10.31 -2.46
CA GLY A 890 14.69 11.71 -2.89
C GLY A 890 13.38 12.28 -3.39
N SER A 891 13.48 13.32 -4.23
CA SER A 891 12.36 14.05 -4.86
C SER A 891 11.68 13.28 -6.00
N SER A 892 11.41 11.99 -5.80
CA SER A 892 10.80 11.05 -6.73
C SER A 892 9.77 10.14 -6.02
N LYS A 893 8.98 9.42 -6.80
CA LYS A 893 8.05 8.37 -6.37
C LYS A 893 8.72 7.03 -5.97
N TYR A 894 10.04 6.91 -6.15
CA TYR A 894 10.79 5.68 -5.93
C TYR A 894 11.81 5.77 -4.79
N ILE A 895 11.89 4.71 -4.00
CA ILE A 895 12.96 4.44 -3.03
C ILE A 895 13.77 3.26 -3.57
N CYS A 896 15.09 3.39 -3.60
CA CYS A 896 16.01 2.39 -4.14
C CYS A 896 16.77 1.68 -3.01
N MET A 897 17.03 0.40 -3.16
CA MET A 897 17.80 -0.45 -2.24
C MET A 897 18.93 -1.09 -3.02
N TYR A 898 20.17 -0.76 -2.66
CA TYR A 898 21.37 -1.30 -3.31
C TYR A 898 22.12 -2.20 -2.34
N ASP A 899 22.65 -3.31 -2.83
CA ASP A 899 23.67 -4.06 -2.11
C ASP A 899 25.01 -3.31 -2.16
N ILE A 900 25.78 -3.38 -1.08
CA ILE A 900 27.05 -2.66 -0.94
C ILE A 900 28.24 -3.50 -1.46
N ALA A 901 28.15 -4.84 -1.42
CA ALA A 901 29.22 -5.73 -1.87
C ALA A 901 29.21 -5.91 -3.40
N ASP A 902 28.06 -6.26 -3.97
CA ASP A 902 27.86 -6.47 -5.42
C ASP A 902 27.59 -5.15 -6.17
N GLN A 903 27.27 -4.07 -5.46
CA GLN A 903 26.96 -2.73 -6.01
C GLN A 903 25.70 -2.70 -6.92
N VAL A 904 24.82 -3.69 -6.78
CA VAL A 904 23.60 -3.89 -7.59
C VAL A 904 22.36 -3.33 -6.89
N LEU A 905 21.43 -2.76 -7.65
CA LEU A 905 20.06 -2.45 -7.19
C LEU A 905 19.30 -3.75 -6.88
N LEU A 906 19.24 -4.12 -5.60
CA LEU A 906 18.43 -5.23 -5.10
C LEU A 906 16.93 -5.01 -5.37
N ARG A 907 16.42 -3.80 -5.06
CA ARG A 907 14.99 -3.51 -5.20
C ARG A 907 14.67 -2.03 -5.35
N ARG A 908 13.56 -1.74 -6.03
CA ARG A 908 12.96 -0.40 -6.12
C ARG A 908 11.52 -0.43 -5.62
N PHE A 909 11.24 0.29 -4.55
CA PHE A 909 9.92 0.42 -3.96
C PHE A 909 9.21 1.64 -4.55
N GLN A 910 7.97 1.48 -5.01
CA GLN A 910 7.11 2.63 -5.34
C GLN A 910 6.36 3.06 -4.08
N ILE A 911 6.46 4.35 -3.75
CA ILE A 911 5.89 4.93 -2.52
C ILE A 911 4.35 4.77 -2.49
N THR A 912 3.68 5.17 -3.58
CA THR A 912 2.21 5.19 -3.66
C THR A 912 1.70 5.09 -5.10
N LEU A 913 0.45 4.68 -5.25
CA LEU A 913 -0.33 4.65 -6.48
C LEU A 913 -1.38 5.79 -6.55
N ASN A 914 -1.37 6.71 -5.58
CA ASN A 914 -2.39 7.76 -5.43
C ASN A 914 -2.31 8.87 -6.50
N LEU A 915 -3.25 8.86 -7.45
CA LEU A 915 -3.35 9.86 -8.53
C LEU A 915 -3.94 11.22 -8.07
N SER A 916 -4.32 11.34 -6.79
CA SER A 916 -4.62 12.64 -6.18
C SER A 916 -3.34 13.43 -5.86
N LEU A 917 -2.16 12.81 -5.94
CA LEU A 917 -0.84 13.45 -5.83
C LEU A 917 -0.20 13.66 -7.21
N ASP A 918 0.71 14.62 -7.29
CA ASP A 918 1.49 14.86 -8.51
C ASP A 918 2.82 14.09 -8.49
N GLY A 919 3.38 13.79 -9.67
CA GLY A 919 4.62 13.02 -9.82
C GLY A 919 4.49 11.50 -9.70
N VAL A 920 3.29 10.94 -9.55
CA VAL A 920 3.10 9.46 -9.46
C VAL A 920 3.16 8.77 -10.83
N LEU A 921 2.71 9.43 -11.89
CA LEU A 921 2.75 8.91 -13.28
C LEU A 921 3.92 9.48 -14.07
N ASP A 922 4.57 8.65 -14.88
CA ASP A 922 5.60 9.08 -15.84
C ASP A 922 4.97 9.64 -17.13
N PHE A 923 3.80 9.10 -17.48
CA PHE A 923 2.98 9.47 -18.63
C PHE A 923 1.61 9.95 -18.14
N LEU A 924 1.32 11.23 -18.34
CA LEU A 924 0.02 11.83 -18.06
C LEU A 924 -0.96 11.50 -19.20
N ASN A 925 -2.23 11.31 -18.87
CA ASN A 925 -3.27 10.95 -19.84
C ASN A 925 -3.61 12.15 -20.74
N SER A 926 -3.46 12.01 -22.06
CA SER A 926 -3.77 13.07 -23.03
C SER A 926 -5.23 13.53 -22.99
N LYS A 927 -6.18 12.68 -22.56
CA LYS A 927 -7.59 13.07 -22.33
C LYS A 927 -7.77 14.12 -21.23
N LYS A 928 -6.73 14.39 -20.42
CA LYS A 928 -6.72 15.46 -19.42
C LYS A 928 -6.03 16.75 -19.91
N MET A 929 -5.52 16.78 -21.14
CA MET A 929 -4.97 17.98 -21.76
C MET A 929 -6.04 18.62 -22.65
N THR A 930 -6.26 19.93 -22.49
CA THR A 930 -7.06 20.75 -23.41
C THR A 930 -6.22 21.90 -23.94
N ASP A 931 -6.78 22.68 -24.87
CA ASP A 931 -6.11 23.85 -25.47
C ASP A 931 -5.77 24.92 -24.42
N ALA A 932 -6.51 24.96 -23.31
CA ALA A 932 -6.26 25.81 -22.15
C ALA A 932 -5.24 25.20 -21.14
N GLY A 933 -4.70 24.01 -21.41
CA GLY A 933 -3.76 23.30 -20.54
C GLY A 933 -4.37 22.07 -19.83
N PRO A 934 -3.73 21.55 -18.77
CA PRO A 934 -4.22 20.39 -18.05
C PRO A 934 -5.50 20.67 -17.26
N LEU A 935 -6.56 19.89 -17.49
CA LEU A 935 -7.85 19.97 -16.78
C LEU A 935 -7.72 19.85 -15.26
N ASP A 936 -6.72 19.10 -14.77
CA ASP A 936 -6.44 18.94 -13.33
C ASP A 936 -5.80 20.19 -12.68
N LEU A 937 -5.38 21.20 -13.47
CA LEU A 937 -4.85 22.50 -13.04
C LEU A 937 -5.84 23.66 -13.26
N ILE A 938 -7.00 23.41 -13.87
CA ILE A 938 -8.05 24.42 -14.01
C ILE A 938 -8.77 24.53 -12.66
N ASP A 939 -8.73 25.72 -12.05
CA ASP A 939 -9.51 26.00 -10.85
C ASP A 939 -11.01 26.03 -11.19
N TYR A 940 -11.73 24.95 -10.90
CA TYR A 940 -13.20 24.88 -11.01
C TYR A 940 -13.89 25.70 -9.91
N TYR A 941 -13.79 27.03 -10.02
CA TYR A 941 -14.46 28.00 -9.15
C TYR A 941 -15.98 28.06 -9.38
N ASN A 942 -16.71 26.97 -9.10
CA ASN A 942 -18.17 27.10 -8.95
C ASN A 942 -18.47 28.06 -7.79
N SER A 943 -19.32 29.04 -8.06
CA SER A 943 -19.90 29.96 -7.07
C SER A 943 -20.53 29.18 -5.92
N ASP A 944 -21.38 28.22 -6.29
CA ASP A 944 -22.37 27.54 -5.44
C ASP A 944 -21.74 26.53 -4.46
N ALA A 945 -20.46 26.21 -4.62
CA ALA A 945 -19.69 25.47 -3.63
C ALA A 945 -19.26 26.42 -2.51
N GLU A 946 -20.02 26.44 -1.41
CA GLU A 946 -19.80 27.31 -0.24
C GLU A 946 -18.54 26.92 0.58
N ASP A 947 -17.38 27.27 0.05
CA ASP A 947 -16.12 27.34 0.79
C ASP A 947 -15.63 28.81 0.87
N GLY A 948 -16.56 29.79 0.90
CA GLY A 948 -16.27 31.22 0.76
C GLY A 948 -15.17 31.77 1.69
N VAL A 949 -15.16 31.34 2.95
CA VAL A 949 -14.13 31.71 3.93
C VAL A 949 -12.76 31.09 3.60
N SER A 950 -12.72 29.90 3.00
CA SER A 950 -11.48 29.30 2.50
C SER A 950 -11.06 29.82 1.12
N LYS A 951 -12.00 30.36 0.32
CA LYS A 951 -11.71 31.08 -0.94
C LYS A 951 -10.94 32.39 -0.68
N GLN A 952 -11.33 33.17 0.34
CA GLN A 952 -10.62 34.40 0.72
C GLN A 952 -9.21 34.12 1.26
N THR A 953 -9.05 33.14 2.15
CA THR A 953 -7.70 32.71 2.57
C THR A 953 -6.91 32.14 1.40
N ARG A 954 -7.49 31.38 0.45
CA ARG A 954 -6.74 30.86 -0.71
C ARG A 954 -6.18 31.91 -1.66
N ARG A 955 -6.83 33.06 -1.85
CA ARG A 955 -6.26 34.15 -2.65
C ARG A 955 -5.17 34.94 -1.91
N ASN A 956 -5.27 35.05 -0.60
CA ASN A 956 -4.25 35.67 0.24
C ASN A 956 -3.19 34.67 0.77
N LEU A 957 -3.24 33.39 0.36
CA LEU A 957 -2.38 32.29 0.83
C LEU A 957 -0.96 32.33 0.23
N GLY A 958 -0.26 33.42 0.51
CA GLY A 958 1.18 33.44 0.71
C GLY A 958 1.49 33.66 2.20
N TYR A 959 0.85 32.91 3.10
CA TYR A 959 0.94 33.16 4.55
C TYR A 959 2.27 32.66 5.16
N ASP A 960 3.03 33.63 5.65
CA ASP A 960 3.51 33.74 7.04
C ASP A 960 4.44 32.68 7.65
N LEU A 961 4.69 31.53 7.02
CA LEU A 961 5.72 30.58 7.44
C LEU A 961 6.97 30.71 6.57
N PRO A 962 8.05 31.37 7.05
CA PRO A 962 9.28 31.54 6.27
C PRO A 962 9.90 30.17 5.95
N GLY A 963 10.26 29.98 4.67
CA GLY A 963 10.73 28.71 4.12
C GLY A 963 9.64 27.81 3.51
N SER A 964 8.34 28.10 3.73
CA SER A 964 7.26 27.30 3.12
C SER A 964 7.03 27.66 1.64
N MET A 965 7.07 26.67 0.75
CA MET A 965 6.89 26.87 -0.69
C MET A 965 5.40 26.85 -1.08
N PRO A 966 4.88 27.87 -1.79
CA PRO A 966 3.44 28.00 -2.06
C PRO A 966 2.95 27.03 -3.13
N ASN A 967 2.53 25.83 -2.72
CA ASN A 967 1.87 24.85 -3.58
C ASN A 967 0.48 25.33 -4.03
N ARG A 968 0.43 26.06 -5.15
CA ARG A 968 -0.82 26.39 -5.89
C ARG A 968 -1.35 25.20 -6.71
N GLY A 969 -1.19 23.97 -6.22
CA GLY A 969 -1.47 22.73 -6.95
C GLY A 969 -1.53 21.51 -6.03
N ARG A 970 -1.50 20.31 -6.62
CA ARG A 970 -1.51 19.05 -5.87
C ARG A 970 -0.17 18.84 -5.13
N PRO A 971 -0.15 18.11 -4.00
CA PRO A 971 1.11 17.79 -3.32
C PRO A 971 1.96 16.87 -4.21
N VAL A 972 3.23 17.20 -4.37
CA VAL A 972 4.20 16.42 -5.16
C VAL A 972 4.76 15.28 -4.34
N ILE A 973 4.68 14.04 -4.83
CA ILE A 973 5.24 12.88 -4.14
C ILE A 973 6.77 12.95 -4.05
N ARG A 974 7.31 12.66 -2.87
CA ARG A 974 8.75 12.62 -2.56
C ARG A 974 8.99 11.87 -1.26
N THR A 975 10.22 11.41 -1.07
CA THR A 975 10.76 11.03 0.24
C THR A 975 11.63 12.17 0.76
N LYS A 976 11.31 12.73 1.94
CA LYS A 976 12.16 13.75 2.59
C LYS A 976 13.32 13.09 3.36
N CYS A 977 13.03 12.04 4.14
CA CYS A 977 14.00 11.36 5.01
C CYS A 977 13.74 9.84 5.07
N LEU A 978 14.83 9.05 5.11
CA LEU A 978 14.83 7.61 5.34
C LEU A 978 15.57 7.26 6.63
N ARG A 979 15.00 6.33 7.41
CA ARG A 979 15.68 5.69 8.55
C ARG A 979 15.34 4.21 8.62
N ILE A 980 16.34 3.37 8.86
CA ILE A 980 16.18 1.95 9.18
C ILE A 980 16.11 1.82 10.71
N ALA A 981 15.30 0.89 11.22
CA ALA A 981 15.23 0.61 12.65
C ALA A 981 16.56 0.00 13.12
N PRO A 982 17.07 0.35 14.32
CA PRO A 982 18.31 -0.25 14.85
C PRO A 982 18.29 -1.78 15.05
N THR A 983 17.10 -2.39 14.97
CA THR A 983 16.85 -3.85 14.98
C THR A 983 16.82 -4.48 13.59
N GLY A 984 17.08 -3.73 12.52
CA GLY A 984 17.23 -4.20 11.12
C GLY A 984 15.93 -4.61 10.41
N ARG A 985 14.97 -5.20 11.13
CA ARG A 985 13.74 -5.82 10.61
C ARG A 985 12.75 -4.88 9.91
N SER A 986 12.84 -3.56 10.16
CA SER A 986 11.92 -2.57 9.57
C SER A 986 12.59 -1.24 9.26
N TRP A 987 11.95 -0.44 8.41
CA TRP A 987 12.41 0.90 8.03
C TRP A 987 11.25 1.84 7.70
N ALA A 988 11.49 3.13 7.90
CA ALA A 988 10.52 4.20 7.75
C ALA A 988 10.95 5.23 6.71
N ALA A 989 9.96 5.72 5.93
CA ALA A 989 10.13 6.80 4.96
C ALA A 989 9.18 7.97 5.26
N ALA A 990 9.74 9.17 5.38
CA ALA A 990 8.96 10.41 5.48
C ALA A 990 8.49 10.81 4.08
N THR A 991 7.17 10.86 3.88
CA THR A 991 6.54 11.14 2.58
C THR A 991 5.37 12.10 2.72
N THR A 992 4.85 12.61 1.60
CA THR A 992 3.73 13.55 1.59
C THR A 992 2.37 12.93 1.97
N GLU A 993 2.27 11.60 2.01
CA GLU A 993 1.11 10.88 2.57
C GLU A 993 1.20 10.66 4.08
N GLY A 994 2.40 10.74 4.65
CA GLY A 994 2.71 10.39 6.03
C GLY A 994 4.00 9.56 6.10
N VAL A 995 4.11 8.75 7.15
CA VAL A 995 5.30 7.92 7.41
C VAL A 995 5.01 6.47 7.07
N LEU A 996 5.52 6.00 5.93
CA LEU A 996 5.38 4.60 5.52
C LEU A 996 6.41 3.75 6.26
N VAL A 997 5.92 2.73 6.96
CA VAL A 997 6.75 1.69 7.60
C VAL A 997 6.68 0.42 6.77
N TYR A 998 7.85 -0.05 6.36
CA TYR A 998 8.06 -1.32 5.69
C TYR A 998 8.77 -2.27 6.65
N SER A 999 8.42 -3.55 6.62
CA SER A 999 9.14 -4.58 7.36
C SER A 999 9.41 -5.78 6.46
N ILE A 1000 10.39 -6.56 6.86
CA ILE A 1000 10.45 -7.96 6.43
C ILE A 1000 9.27 -8.67 7.14
N ASP A 1001 8.60 -9.55 6.41
CA ASP A 1001 7.45 -10.35 6.89
C ASP A 1001 7.71 -11.78 6.43
N GLU A 1002 8.49 -12.48 7.25
CA GLU A 1002 9.03 -13.82 7.00
C GLU A 1002 7.93 -14.89 7.04
N SER A 1003 6.80 -14.59 7.71
CA SER A 1003 5.71 -15.53 8.02
C SER A 1003 4.94 -16.07 6.80
N PHE A 1004 5.31 -15.62 5.59
CA PHE A 1004 4.75 -16.06 4.31
C PHE A 1004 5.83 -16.35 3.24
N SER A 1005 7.09 -16.52 3.65
CA SER A 1005 8.21 -16.83 2.75
C SER A 1005 9.04 -17.98 3.31
N PHE A 1006 8.86 -19.18 2.75
CA PHE A 1006 9.73 -20.31 3.04
C PHE A 1006 11.12 -20.06 2.44
N ASP A 1007 12.10 -19.86 3.31
CA ASP A 1007 13.49 -19.51 2.98
C ASP A 1007 14.46 -20.32 3.87
N PRO A 1008 14.67 -21.62 3.58
CA PRO A 1008 15.43 -22.53 4.43
C PRO A 1008 16.94 -22.25 4.36
N THR A 1009 17.65 -22.40 5.48
CA THR A 1009 19.06 -22.00 5.62
C THR A 1009 20.08 -23.10 5.27
N ASP A 1010 19.64 -24.36 5.27
CA ASP A 1010 20.44 -25.55 4.96
C ASP A 1010 19.49 -26.77 4.78
N LEU A 1011 18.90 -26.94 3.60
CA LEU A 1011 17.88 -27.98 3.35
C LEU A 1011 18.48 -29.27 2.79
N ASP A 1012 18.07 -30.41 3.35
CA ASP A 1012 18.43 -31.76 2.92
C ASP A 1012 17.16 -32.63 2.91
N ILE A 1013 17.19 -33.82 2.30
CA ILE A 1013 16.00 -34.69 2.12
C ILE A 1013 15.42 -35.12 3.47
N ASP A 1014 16.26 -35.37 4.47
CA ASP A 1014 15.87 -35.76 5.83
C ASP A 1014 15.34 -34.56 6.68
N VAL A 1015 15.39 -33.33 6.15
CA VAL A 1015 15.02 -32.11 6.86
C VAL A 1015 13.57 -31.75 6.54
N THR A 1016 12.63 -32.39 7.24
CA THR A 1016 11.17 -32.18 7.09
C THR A 1016 10.51 -31.79 8.42
N PRO A 1017 9.32 -31.16 8.41
CA PRO A 1017 8.53 -30.93 9.62
C PRO A 1017 8.20 -32.21 10.40
N GLU A 1018 7.99 -33.32 9.68
CA GLU A 1018 7.74 -34.64 10.27
C GLU A 1018 8.99 -35.16 11.00
N ALA A 1019 10.19 -34.95 10.46
CA ALA A 1019 11.44 -35.32 11.11
C ALA A 1019 11.73 -34.47 12.38
N VAL A 1020 11.28 -33.21 12.42
CA VAL A 1020 11.29 -32.39 13.65
C VAL A 1020 10.37 -33.00 14.70
N ASP A 1021 9.13 -33.34 14.33
CA ASP A 1021 8.15 -33.91 15.27
C ASP A 1021 8.53 -35.32 15.75
N VAL A 1022 9.16 -36.15 14.90
CA VAL A 1022 9.77 -37.42 15.33
C VAL A 1022 10.91 -37.17 16.32
N ALA A 1023 11.81 -36.22 16.06
CA ALA A 1023 12.90 -35.92 16.99
C ALA A 1023 12.41 -35.32 18.34
N LEU A 1024 11.24 -34.66 18.37
CA LEU A 1024 10.57 -34.27 19.61
C LEU A 1024 9.94 -35.47 20.34
N ASN A 1025 9.32 -36.40 19.62
CA ASN A 1025 8.75 -37.63 20.21
C ASN A 1025 9.82 -38.64 20.68
N GLU A 1026 11.06 -38.55 20.15
CA GLU A 1026 12.22 -39.34 20.58
C GLU A 1026 13.01 -38.68 21.75
N ASP A 1027 12.48 -37.61 22.38
CA ASP A 1027 13.15 -36.80 23.42
C ASP A 1027 14.56 -36.30 23.00
N GLN A 1028 14.74 -35.89 21.74
CA GLN A 1028 16.00 -35.36 21.19
C GLN A 1028 15.90 -33.84 20.86
N PRO A 1029 15.77 -32.96 21.87
CA PRO A 1029 15.51 -31.53 21.66
C PRO A 1029 16.62 -30.80 20.88
N SER A 1030 17.89 -31.19 21.03
CA SER A 1030 19.02 -30.62 20.28
C SER A 1030 18.94 -30.93 18.78
N ARG A 1031 18.51 -32.15 18.42
CA ARG A 1031 18.28 -32.56 17.02
C ARG A 1031 17.06 -31.84 16.44
N ALA A 1032 15.93 -31.83 17.16
CA ALA A 1032 14.72 -31.13 16.74
C ALA A 1032 14.95 -29.62 16.52
N LEU A 1033 15.63 -28.95 17.46
CA LEU A 1033 15.97 -27.53 17.33
C LEU A 1033 16.91 -27.29 16.13
N THR A 1034 17.90 -28.15 15.91
CA THR A 1034 18.80 -28.01 14.75
C THR A 1034 18.06 -28.21 13.41
N LEU A 1035 17.14 -29.18 13.33
CA LEU A 1035 16.31 -29.41 12.14
C LEU A 1035 15.34 -28.24 11.87
N SER A 1036 14.70 -27.69 12.90
CA SER A 1036 13.81 -26.52 12.75
C SER A 1036 14.56 -25.25 12.32
N LEU A 1037 15.78 -25.02 12.83
CA LEU A 1037 16.64 -23.90 12.41
C LEU A 1037 17.13 -24.04 10.95
N ARG A 1038 17.31 -25.27 10.45
CA ARG A 1038 17.58 -25.56 9.03
C ARG A 1038 16.38 -25.26 8.13
N LEU A 1039 15.19 -25.71 8.53
CA LEU A 1039 13.92 -25.39 7.85
C LEU A 1039 13.61 -23.89 7.84
N ASN A 1040 14.08 -23.16 8.86
CA ASN A 1040 13.81 -21.73 9.10
C ASN A 1040 12.32 -21.39 9.37
N GLU A 1041 11.50 -22.41 9.63
CA GLU A 1041 10.07 -22.26 9.96
C GLU A 1041 9.88 -21.81 11.41
N ASP A 1042 9.53 -20.54 11.59
CA ASP A 1042 9.36 -19.89 12.89
C ASP A 1042 8.41 -20.66 13.82
N THR A 1043 7.32 -21.22 13.28
CA THR A 1043 6.36 -22.02 14.06
C THR A 1043 6.99 -23.29 14.65
N LEU A 1044 7.89 -23.96 13.92
CA LEU A 1044 8.59 -25.15 14.37
C LEU A 1044 9.74 -24.82 15.31
N ILE A 1045 10.49 -23.74 15.06
CA ILE A 1045 11.53 -23.25 15.96
C ILE A 1045 10.92 -22.92 17.34
N LYS A 1046 9.80 -22.20 17.34
CA LYS A 1046 9.07 -21.84 18.56
C LYS A 1046 8.50 -23.06 19.29
N LYS A 1047 7.96 -24.05 18.57
CA LYS A 1047 7.55 -25.35 19.13
C LYS A 1047 8.72 -26.08 19.80
N CYS A 1048 9.88 -26.13 19.14
CA CYS A 1048 11.07 -26.80 19.69
C CYS A 1048 11.59 -26.12 20.95
N ILE A 1049 11.65 -24.78 20.99
CA ILE A 1049 12.13 -24.02 22.18
C ILE A 1049 11.26 -24.29 23.41
N VAL A 1050 9.94 -24.31 23.25
CA VAL A 1050 8.98 -24.54 24.35
C VAL A 1050 8.95 -26.01 24.80
N ALA A 1051 9.36 -26.95 23.95
CA ALA A 1051 9.38 -28.38 24.28
C ALA A 1051 10.61 -28.82 25.11
N VAL A 1052 11.64 -27.99 25.27
CA VAL A 1052 12.86 -28.37 26.01
C VAL A 1052 12.62 -28.27 27.52
N SER A 1053 12.99 -29.31 28.27
CA SER A 1053 13.01 -29.31 29.74
C SER A 1053 13.95 -28.23 30.29
N PRO A 1054 13.58 -27.51 31.39
CA PRO A 1054 14.43 -26.49 32.02
C PRO A 1054 15.83 -26.98 32.46
N VAL A 1055 15.98 -28.29 32.66
CA VAL A 1055 17.26 -28.92 33.04
C VAL A 1055 18.22 -29.02 31.84
N ASP A 1056 17.68 -29.24 30.64
CA ASP A 1056 18.47 -29.51 29.43
C ASP A 1056 18.85 -28.24 28.66
N ILE A 1057 18.29 -27.08 29.03
CA ILE A 1057 18.58 -25.76 28.44
C ILE A 1057 20.10 -25.51 28.25
N PRO A 1058 20.99 -25.71 29.24
CA PRO A 1058 22.41 -25.42 29.06
C PRO A 1058 23.07 -26.35 28.03
N VAL A 1059 22.67 -27.63 28.01
CA VAL A 1059 23.17 -28.64 27.08
C VAL A 1059 22.73 -28.28 25.66
N VAL A 1060 21.44 -28.05 25.46
CA VAL A 1060 20.89 -27.69 24.14
C VAL A 1060 21.47 -26.36 23.66
N ALA A 1061 21.53 -25.32 24.49
CA ALA A 1061 22.11 -24.02 24.14
C ALA A 1061 23.58 -24.13 23.71
N SER A 1062 24.38 -24.98 24.37
CA SER A 1062 25.78 -25.24 23.98
C SER A 1062 25.91 -26.01 22.66
N SER A 1063 24.92 -26.85 22.31
CA SER A 1063 24.94 -27.69 21.10
C SER A 1063 24.60 -26.95 19.80
N VAL A 1064 23.97 -25.77 19.86
CA VAL A 1064 23.54 -25.02 18.66
C VAL A 1064 24.75 -24.49 17.87
N PRO A 1065 24.88 -24.81 16.57
CA PRO A 1065 25.96 -24.26 15.74
C PRO A 1065 25.85 -22.75 15.56
N SER A 1066 26.97 -22.04 15.68
CA SER A 1066 27.04 -20.57 15.67
C SER A 1066 26.56 -19.88 14.38
N LYS A 1067 26.42 -20.64 13.27
CA LYS A 1067 25.74 -20.22 12.03
C LYS A 1067 24.28 -19.80 12.29
N TYR A 1068 23.57 -20.52 13.15
CA TYR A 1068 22.13 -20.34 13.39
C TYR A 1068 21.82 -19.39 14.56
N LEU A 1069 22.85 -18.93 15.28
CA LEU A 1069 22.71 -18.13 16.51
C LEU A 1069 21.91 -16.84 16.31
N GLN A 1070 22.08 -16.15 15.18
CA GLN A 1070 21.32 -14.95 14.85
C GLN A 1070 19.81 -15.25 14.81
N ARG A 1071 19.44 -16.30 14.06
CA ARG A 1071 18.04 -16.69 13.87
C ARG A 1071 17.39 -17.16 15.18
N LEU A 1072 18.16 -17.86 16.01
CA LEU A 1072 17.71 -18.29 17.32
C LEU A 1072 17.46 -17.10 18.27
N ILE A 1073 18.35 -16.10 18.30
CA ILE A 1073 18.16 -14.86 19.09
C ILE A 1073 16.92 -14.08 18.62
N GLU A 1074 16.70 -14.01 17.30
CA GLU A 1074 15.50 -13.39 16.71
C GLU A 1074 14.21 -14.08 17.16
N ALA A 1075 14.15 -15.42 17.07
CA ALA A 1075 13.00 -16.20 17.53
C ALA A 1075 12.77 -16.05 19.05
N PHE A 1076 13.84 -16.00 19.85
CA PHE A 1076 13.76 -15.73 21.29
C PHE A 1076 13.17 -14.36 21.61
N ALA A 1077 13.53 -13.31 20.85
CA ALA A 1077 12.98 -11.98 21.05
C ALA A 1077 11.46 -11.93 20.76
N ASP A 1078 11.01 -12.62 19.70
CA ASP A 1078 9.58 -12.67 19.34
C ASP A 1078 8.75 -13.55 20.29
N LEU A 1079 9.36 -14.60 20.85
CA LEU A 1079 8.76 -15.38 21.93
C LEU A 1079 8.61 -14.56 23.22
N LEU A 1080 9.63 -13.77 23.60
CA LEU A 1080 9.56 -12.93 24.80
C LEU A 1080 8.43 -11.88 24.72
N ASP A 1081 8.18 -11.29 23.55
CA ASP A 1081 7.06 -10.36 23.33
C ASP A 1081 5.66 -11.04 23.31
N SER A 1082 5.58 -12.39 23.40
CA SER A 1082 4.33 -13.15 23.21
C SER A 1082 4.04 -14.30 24.21
N CYS A 1083 5.02 -14.80 24.95
CA CYS A 1083 4.89 -15.97 25.83
C CYS A 1083 4.69 -15.60 27.31
N PRO A 1084 3.82 -16.31 28.06
CA PRO A 1084 3.63 -16.08 29.49
C PRO A 1084 4.74 -16.67 30.37
N HIS A 1085 5.55 -17.59 29.85
CA HIS A 1085 6.58 -18.32 30.61
C HIS A 1085 7.90 -17.53 30.72
N LEU A 1086 7.85 -16.35 31.34
CA LEU A 1086 8.97 -15.41 31.36
C LEU A 1086 10.27 -15.99 31.93
N GLU A 1087 10.22 -16.67 33.08
CA GLU A 1087 11.41 -17.22 33.76
C GLU A 1087 12.20 -18.20 32.88
N PHE A 1088 11.49 -19.15 32.26
CA PHE A 1088 12.04 -20.11 31.30
C PHE A 1088 12.74 -19.42 30.13
N MET A 1089 12.11 -18.37 29.58
CA MET A 1089 12.65 -17.59 28.46
C MET A 1089 13.87 -16.74 28.86
N LEU A 1090 13.90 -16.23 30.09
CA LEU A 1090 15.05 -15.51 30.64
C LEU A 1090 16.22 -16.48 30.91
N GLN A 1091 15.97 -17.66 31.48
CA GLN A 1091 16.98 -18.72 31.67
C GLN A 1091 17.62 -19.11 30.32
N TRP A 1092 16.80 -19.34 29.29
CA TRP A 1092 17.25 -19.56 27.91
C TRP A 1092 18.18 -18.44 27.40
N SER A 1093 17.76 -17.18 27.56
CA SER A 1093 18.56 -16.03 27.13
C SER A 1093 19.90 -15.95 27.88
N GLN A 1094 19.92 -16.31 29.17
CA GLN A 1094 21.11 -16.31 30.01
C GLN A 1094 22.11 -17.40 29.58
N GLU A 1095 21.65 -18.64 29.40
CA GLU A 1095 22.52 -19.76 28.99
C GLU A 1095 23.05 -19.58 27.55
N LEU A 1096 22.23 -19.06 26.63
CA LEU A 1096 22.68 -18.71 25.28
C LEU A 1096 23.79 -17.64 25.32
N CYS A 1097 23.65 -16.62 26.17
CA CYS A 1097 24.68 -15.58 26.35
C CYS A 1097 25.95 -16.11 27.04
N LYS A 1098 25.83 -17.06 27.98
CA LYS A 1098 26.98 -17.74 28.60
C LYS A 1098 27.75 -18.59 27.58
N ALA A 1099 27.05 -19.48 26.86
CA ALA A 1099 27.65 -20.42 25.93
C ALA A 1099 28.32 -19.73 24.73
N HIS A 1100 27.63 -18.79 24.08
CA HIS A 1100 28.10 -18.15 22.84
C HIS A 1100 28.81 -16.80 23.06
N GLY A 1101 29.04 -16.39 24.32
CA GLY A 1101 29.51 -15.05 24.68
C GLY A 1101 30.84 -14.61 24.04
N GLN A 1102 31.75 -15.54 23.74
CA GLN A 1102 33.00 -15.22 23.01
C GLN A 1102 32.74 -14.90 21.53
N TYR A 1103 31.93 -15.74 20.86
CA TYR A 1103 31.53 -15.54 19.47
C TYR A 1103 30.68 -14.28 19.30
N ILE A 1104 29.78 -14.01 20.25
CA ILE A 1104 28.98 -12.79 20.31
C ILE A 1104 29.86 -11.54 20.40
N LYS A 1105 30.95 -11.55 21.17
CA LYS A 1105 31.89 -10.42 21.23
C LYS A 1105 32.62 -10.21 19.89
N GLN A 1106 33.14 -11.28 19.30
CA GLN A 1106 33.87 -11.23 18.02
C GLN A 1106 32.99 -10.78 16.85
N ASN A 1107 31.79 -11.37 16.69
CA ASN A 1107 30.85 -11.09 15.60
C ASN A 1107 29.75 -10.08 16.00
N SER A 1108 29.99 -9.32 17.07
CA SER A 1108 29.05 -8.34 17.66
C SER A 1108 28.37 -7.45 16.64
N ARG A 1109 29.11 -6.96 15.64
CA ARG A 1109 28.60 -6.07 14.56
C ARG A 1109 27.49 -6.71 13.72
N LYS A 1110 27.57 -8.01 13.40
CA LYS A 1110 26.55 -8.73 12.63
C LYS A 1110 25.34 -9.11 13.48
N LEU A 1111 25.59 -9.48 14.74
CA LEU A 1111 24.54 -9.89 15.68
C LEU A 1111 23.81 -8.70 16.33
N LEU A 1112 24.34 -7.47 16.22
CA LEU A 1112 23.80 -6.25 16.84
C LEU A 1112 22.29 -6.02 16.60
N PRO A 1113 21.71 -6.25 15.40
CA PRO A 1113 20.27 -6.07 15.19
C PRO A 1113 19.43 -7.08 16.01
N SER A 1114 19.83 -8.36 16.01
CA SER A 1114 19.17 -9.43 16.77
C SER A 1114 19.32 -9.25 18.29
N LEU A 1115 20.51 -8.89 18.76
CA LEU A 1115 20.81 -8.60 20.16
C LEU A 1115 20.04 -7.37 20.66
N LYS A 1116 19.87 -6.33 19.83
CA LYS A 1116 18.98 -5.19 20.15
C LYS A 1116 17.52 -5.59 20.21
N SER A 1117 17.07 -6.55 19.39
CA SER A 1117 15.69 -7.08 19.46
C SER A 1117 15.47 -7.83 20.78
N LEU A 1118 16.44 -8.65 21.21
CA LEU A 1118 16.42 -9.33 22.51
C LEU A 1118 16.45 -8.34 23.69
N GLN A 1119 17.38 -7.36 23.65
CA GLN A 1119 17.48 -6.30 24.66
C GLN A 1119 16.19 -5.48 24.77
N LYS A 1120 15.54 -5.17 23.65
CA LYS A 1120 14.26 -4.44 23.59
C LYS A 1120 13.16 -5.18 24.34
N ALA A 1121 13.00 -6.49 24.08
CA ALA A 1121 12.00 -7.32 24.74
C ALA A 1121 12.26 -7.43 26.25
N ILE A 1122 13.50 -7.76 26.65
CA ILE A 1122 13.88 -7.88 28.07
C ILE A 1122 13.72 -6.55 28.82
N THR A 1123 14.17 -5.42 28.23
CA THR A 1123 14.05 -4.09 28.87
C THR A 1123 12.59 -3.71 29.10
N ARG A 1124 11.71 -3.97 28.12
CA ARG A 1124 10.26 -3.73 28.24
C ARG A 1124 9.64 -4.55 29.38
N LEU A 1125 9.86 -5.86 29.36
CA LEU A 1125 9.34 -6.78 30.39
C LEU A 1125 9.88 -6.45 31.79
N HIS A 1126 11.13 -5.99 31.87
CA HIS A 1126 11.72 -5.51 33.12
C HIS A 1126 11.07 -4.22 33.61
N GLN A 1127 10.77 -3.25 32.73
CA GLN A 1127 10.05 -2.02 33.12
C GLN A 1127 8.63 -2.33 33.61
N ASP A 1128 7.87 -3.14 32.87
CA ASP A 1128 6.49 -3.52 33.20
C ASP A 1128 6.39 -4.25 34.57
N LEU A 1129 7.42 -5.01 34.96
CA LEU A 1129 7.42 -5.84 36.18
C LEU A 1129 8.22 -5.28 37.36
N ALA A 1130 9.35 -4.61 37.14
CA ALA A 1130 10.21 -4.19 38.25
C ALA A 1130 9.59 -3.06 39.09
N GLU A 1131 8.89 -2.12 38.45
CA GLU A 1131 8.18 -1.04 39.15
C GLU A 1131 7.02 -1.60 40.00
N THR A 1132 6.26 -2.56 39.47
CA THR A 1132 5.14 -3.18 40.19
C THR A 1132 5.61 -4.10 41.31
N CYS A 1133 6.64 -4.93 41.08
CA CYS A 1133 7.21 -5.79 42.11
C CYS A 1133 7.83 -5.00 43.26
N SER A 1134 8.68 -4.01 42.97
CA SER A 1134 9.33 -3.20 44.02
C SER A 1134 8.33 -2.33 44.79
N SER A 1135 7.33 -1.74 44.12
CA SER A 1135 6.26 -1.00 44.80
C SER A 1135 5.46 -1.90 45.75
N ASN A 1136 5.10 -3.11 45.31
CA ASN A 1136 4.41 -4.09 46.15
C ASN A 1136 5.27 -4.58 47.32
N GLU A 1137 6.57 -4.85 47.10
CA GLU A 1137 7.49 -5.28 48.16
C GLU A 1137 7.65 -4.21 49.24
N TYR A 1138 7.93 -2.96 48.87
CA TYR A 1138 8.06 -1.86 49.84
C TYR A 1138 6.74 -1.58 50.58
N LEU A 1139 5.60 -1.67 49.89
CA LEU A 1139 4.28 -1.53 50.51
C LEU A 1139 4.02 -2.65 51.53
N LEU A 1140 4.34 -3.91 51.20
CA LEU A 1140 4.19 -5.04 52.11
C LEU A 1140 5.14 -4.94 53.31
N GLN A 1141 6.41 -4.57 53.11
CA GLN A 1141 7.37 -4.33 54.20
C GLN A 1141 6.89 -3.20 55.12
N TYR A 1142 6.32 -2.13 54.58
CA TYR A 1142 5.73 -1.04 55.36
C TYR A 1142 4.49 -1.47 56.15
N LEU A 1143 3.59 -2.25 55.55
CA LEU A 1143 2.40 -2.79 56.22
C LEU A 1143 2.75 -3.82 57.31
N CYS A 1144 3.75 -4.67 57.08
CA CYS A 1144 4.24 -5.63 58.07
C CYS A 1144 4.93 -4.93 59.26
N SER A 1145 5.82 -3.97 59.00
CA SER A 1145 6.55 -3.25 60.05
C SER A 1145 5.63 -2.37 60.92
N THR A 1146 4.61 -1.74 60.32
CA THR A 1146 3.55 -1.03 61.06
C THR A 1146 2.60 -2.00 61.80
N GLY A 1147 2.40 -3.21 61.28
CA GLY A 1147 1.69 -4.30 61.96
C GLY A 1147 2.41 -4.81 63.21
N THR A 1148 3.75 -4.85 63.22
CA THR A 1148 4.58 -5.26 64.38
C THR A 1148 4.79 -4.17 65.43
N MET A 1149 4.19 -2.98 65.26
CA MET A 1149 4.23 -1.85 66.20
C MET A 1149 2.95 -1.72 67.05
N LYS A 1150 2.20 -2.83 67.21
CA LYS A 1150 0.99 -2.95 68.03
C LYS A 1150 0.99 -4.27 68.80
#